data_AF-A0A7C2LNY5-F1
#
_entry.id   AF-A0A7C2LNY5-F1
#
_cell.length_a   1.000
_cell.length_b   1.000
_cell.length_c   1.000
_cell.angle_alpha   90.00
_cell.angle_beta   90.00
_cell.angle_gamma   90.00
#
_symmetry.space_group_name_H-M   'P 1'
#
loop_
_entity.id
_entity.type
_entity.pdbx_description
1 polymer ?
#
loop_
_entity_poly.entity_id
_entity_poly.type
_entity_poly.pdbx_seq_one_letter_code
_entity_poly.pdbx_strand_id
1 'polypeptide(L)'
;MKALVYIEVDVPYCALDYGVLPCQAVLDYAGYRPAPVRFDGIGDYLTRGAGLTGAADGKTFTLSFWIRLQALPGSAAQIFCGATTVGGATLRFRATLGSVGKVRIVAADAAGATVLDIESGALTIGRWAHILCSVDLADTAKRWLYRDDLSDLATVTTYTNANIDLTLADWAVGADPGGGNKLDADLADLWFNPGTYLDLSVTGNRRLFIDAAGRPVDLGANGATPTGSAPEVFLAGALPGWIENKGTGGGFTEQGALDPSLFTTGPIKCFNSLGTCQDLANFDEVTQTYRFAIDTGYLPADIPAIPIVTGVQLNAGTMSLGKDLGTRSSLTVTFRDRPHSDTGPGFDKYLADRPYDPFKQGTFWGKWRARHPFLQGRPIRVIRGLLGQALGDMDVRHYVVESFQAAADGTYTLTAKDVLKLADGDRAQAPVLSNGYLAANITAAATSATLSPTGIGNAEYPASGLVAIGGREICAFTRAGDALTLTRAQKGTTAIAHQAEDRVQVCLEFNAEKPSQIIRDLLVDFAGVDEAFIPIHDWDQEVDTYLQRLYTAVIAEPTSVNQLVSEVIEQAGLALGWDDAAQTIRLQVLRQITTDARLFDERTWMEGTFNKAEQPDTRVSQVWTYFGQINPLEKRDDPANYRSTAISQDPNAAFIDQPAAIRKIYSRWIPALGRSTALRLNDIILGRFSTPPRKFRFDLFRPGREAVVLGGGYRLEHATIQDATGARANLPIQVVRLNPSSDRYQVEAEEANWLPFDDAFLTTRTIVIGTGTNNFNLRTAHDSLFPAPTAQDVAAGVEVLCIINSGVTVGATSTTVRAFDVGSWPTGMPITIRNNGRIQGRGGNGGAGGLYPNRGGNGGVGGKALYTRHPITLENAGTIYGGGGGGGGGGADFDQGLYSHAGGGGGGGAGTNPGTGGAGGSGTVAGAVVVPGLPGSAGTANAGGQGGQGGGSGHPSGAYTAGGNGGGPGQAGQNGQPGESGKFPTPGGTGGQPGAAIDGVSFCTITVPGTRAGPEIN
;
A
#
# COMPACT_ATOMS: atom_id res chain seq x y z
N MET A 1 45.54 5.85 26.79
CA MET A 1 44.42 4.88 26.90
C MET A 1 44.39 4.03 25.64
N LYS A 2 44.21 2.70 25.76
CA LYS A 2 44.12 1.79 24.61
C LYS A 2 42.67 1.73 24.13
N ALA A 3 42.44 1.95 22.83
CA ALA A 3 41.11 1.94 22.23
C ALA A 3 40.72 0.53 21.79
N LEU A 4 39.44 0.18 21.94
CA LEU A 4 38.84 -1.08 21.48
C LEU A 4 37.76 -0.77 20.44
N VAL A 5 37.68 -1.61 19.40
CA VAL A 5 36.65 -1.51 18.35
C VAL A 5 36.11 -2.90 18.05
N TYR A 6 34.79 -3.06 18.14
CA TYR A 6 34.07 -4.26 17.79
C TYR A 6 33.04 -4.00 16.70
N ILE A 7 32.76 -5.03 15.91
CA ILE A 7 31.72 -5.05 14.89
C ILE A 7 30.79 -6.21 15.20
N GLU A 8 29.49 -5.94 15.31
CA GLU A 8 28.47 -6.95 15.54
C GLU A 8 27.56 -7.03 14.33
N VAL A 9 27.34 -8.24 13.80
CA VAL A 9 26.42 -8.49 12.68
C VAL A 9 25.36 -9.49 13.14
N ASP A 10 24.09 -9.13 12.96
CA ASP A 10 22.95 -9.96 13.33
C ASP A 10 22.45 -10.73 12.10
N VAL A 11 22.33 -12.05 12.19
CA VAL A 11 21.84 -12.90 11.10
C VAL A 11 20.81 -13.92 11.60
N PRO A 12 19.89 -14.36 10.72
CA PRO A 12 18.91 -15.38 11.06
C PRO A 12 19.58 -16.74 11.23
N TYR A 13 19.16 -17.45 12.26
CA TYR A 13 19.62 -18.78 12.60
C TYR A 13 18.42 -19.63 13.05
N CYS A 14 18.37 -20.91 12.69
CA CYS A 14 17.26 -21.78 13.03
C CYS A 14 17.43 -22.34 14.45
N ALA A 15 16.44 -22.09 15.32
CA ALA A 15 16.43 -22.63 16.67
C ALA A 15 16.24 -24.16 16.71
N LEU A 16 15.56 -24.73 15.70
CA LEU A 16 15.27 -26.17 15.64
C LEU A 16 16.52 -27.03 15.44
N ASP A 17 16.40 -28.29 15.84
CA ASP A 17 17.39 -29.32 15.58
C ASP A 17 16.97 -30.19 14.39
N TYR A 18 17.93 -30.55 13.56
CA TYR A 18 17.73 -31.27 12.30
C TYR A 18 17.07 -32.63 12.55
N GLY A 19 15.93 -32.87 11.89
CA GLY A 19 15.16 -34.11 12.01
C GLY A 19 14.35 -34.23 13.31
N VAL A 20 14.29 -33.18 14.13
CA VAL A 20 13.41 -33.09 15.31
C VAL A 20 12.20 -32.24 14.94
N LEU A 21 11.00 -32.81 15.07
CA LEU A 21 9.76 -32.09 14.80
C LEU A 21 9.72 -30.75 15.58
N PRO A 22 9.35 -29.63 14.93
CA PRO A 22 8.69 -29.54 13.62
C PRO A 22 9.60 -29.57 12.38
N CYS A 23 10.93 -29.71 12.52
CA CYS A 23 11.83 -29.85 11.37
C CYS A 23 11.68 -31.24 10.72
N GLN A 24 11.24 -31.25 9.46
CA GLN A 24 10.95 -32.48 8.70
C GLN A 24 12.13 -32.98 7.83
N ALA A 25 13.31 -32.35 7.91
CA ALA A 25 14.49 -32.74 7.12
C ALA A 25 15.14 -34.03 7.62
N VAL A 26 15.58 -34.93 6.73
CA VAL A 26 16.09 -36.27 7.08
C VAL A 26 17.32 -36.68 6.25
N LEU A 27 18.34 -37.26 6.90
CA LEU A 27 19.51 -37.90 6.29
C LEU A 27 19.54 -39.39 6.56
N ASP A 28 20.23 -40.12 5.67
CA ASP A 28 20.58 -41.55 5.72
C ASP A 28 20.39 -42.23 7.10
N TYR A 29 19.45 -43.19 7.13
CA TYR A 29 18.75 -43.70 8.33
C TYR A 29 19.37 -44.94 9.01
N ALA A 30 19.13 -45.14 10.32
CA ALA A 30 19.63 -46.28 11.13
C ALA A 30 18.62 -47.43 11.37
N GLY A 31 17.53 -47.53 10.60
CA GLY A 31 16.58 -48.66 10.62
C GLY A 31 16.30 -49.22 9.21
N TYR A 32 15.20 -49.97 9.02
CA TYR A 32 14.85 -50.57 7.71
C TYR A 32 14.85 -49.48 6.62
N ARG A 33 15.66 -49.71 5.57
CA ARG A 33 15.77 -48.84 4.41
C ARG A 33 15.10 -49.54 3.24
N PRO A 34 13.96 -49.04 2.74
CA PRO A 34 13.53 -49.43 1.41
C PRO A 34 14.64 -49.03 0.43
N ALA A 35 14.94 -49.92 -0.50
CA ALA A 35 15.82 -49.65 -1.62
C ALA A 35 14.93 -49.34 -2.83
N PRO A 36 14.69 -48.06 -3.15
CA PRO A 36 13.84 -47.72 -4.27
C PRO A 36 14.57 -47.92 -5.60
N VAL A 37 13.77 -48.16 -6.63
CA VAL A 37 14.21 -48.15 -8.03
C VAL A 37 13.60 -46.97 -8.75
N ARG A 38 14.29 -46.50 -9.77
CA ARG A 38 13.89 -45.39 -10.62
C ARG A 38 13.26 -45.94 -11.90
N PHE A 39 12.07 -45.44 -12.21
CA PHE A 39 11.45 -45.51 -13.54
C PHE A 39 11.64 -44.16 -14.24
N ASP A 40 12.24 -44.12 -15.43
CA ASP A 40 12.63 -42.91 -16.17
C ASP A 40 11.55 -42.39 -17.13
N GLY A 41 10.47 -43.14 -17.32
CA GLY A 41 9.33 -42.77 -18.16
C GLY A 41 9.56 -42.98 -19.66
N ILE A 42 10.70 -43.55 -20.07
CA ILE A 42 11.10 -43.73 -21.47
C ILE A 42 11.09 -45.22 -21.85
N GLY A 43 11.85 -46.04 -21.15
CA GLY A 43 12.18 -47.39 -21.61
C GLY A 43 11.96 -48.50 -20.58
N ASP A 44 11.87 -48.15 -19.31
CA ASP A 44 11.94 -49.06 -18.18
C ASP A 44 10.56 -49.44 -17.61
N TYR A 45 10.29 -50.74 -17.55
CA TYR A 45 9.09 -51.30 -16.94
C TYR A 45 9.26 -52.80 -16.68
N LEU A 46 8.38 -53.36 -15.85
CA LEU A 46 8.36 -54.80 -15.60
C LEU A 46 7.10 -55.43 -16.20
N THR A 47 7.23 -56.60 -16.81
CA THR A 47 6.10 -57.41 -17.30
C THR A 47 6.18 -58.84 -16.84
N ARG A 48 5.04 -59.45 -16.55
CA ARG A 48 4.99 -60.83 -16.08
C ARG A 48 4.92 -61.84 -17.23
N GLY A 49 4.26 -61.49 -18.34
CA GLY A 49 4.02 -62.35 -19.49
C GLY A 49 3.03 -63.50 -19.23
N ALA A 50 2.35 -63.49 -18.09
CA ALA A 50 1.33 -64.46 -17.67
C ALA A 50 0.56 -63.92 -16.45
N GLY A 51 -0.56 -64.54 -16.07
CA GLY A 51 -1.35 -64.16 -14.89
C GLY A 51 -0.65 -64.44 -13.55
N LEU A 52 -1.01 -63.69 -12.51
CA LEU A 52 -0.50 -63.91 -11.15
C LEU A 52 -0.89 -65.30 -10.63
N THR A 53 0.10 -66.07 -10.21
CA THR A 53 -0.11 -67.43 -9.67
C THR A 53 -0.86 -67.35 -8.34
N GLY A 54 -2.00 -68.04 -8.26
CA GLY A 54 -2.84 -68.04 -7.05
C GLY A 54 -3.86 -66.90 -6.97
N ALA A 55 -3.82 -65.92 -7.89
CA ALA A 55 -4.85 -64.90 -7.96
C ALA A 55 -6.21 -65.50 -8.31
N ALA A 56 -7.25 -65.03 -7.63
CA ALA A 56 -8.63 -65.43 -7.86
C ALA A 56 -9.51 -64.18 -7.88
N ASP A 57 -10.55 -64.21 -8.71
CA ASP A 57 -11.54 -63.13 -8.75
C ASP A 57 -12.26 -63.02 -7.41
N GLY A 58 -12.35 -61.80 -6.90
CA GLY A 58 -12.83 -61.55 -5.54
C GLY A 58 -13.28 -60.12 -5.35
N LYS A 59 -13.78 -59.80 -4.15
CA LYS A 59 -14.30 -58.46 -3.82
C LYS A 59 -13.31 -57.62 -3.03
N THR A 60 -12.19 -58.22 -2.62
CA THR A 60 -11.25 -57.67 -1.65
C THR A 60 -9.85 -57.60 -2.23
N PHE A 61 -9.10 -56.57 -1.87
CA PHE A 61 -7.65 -56.50 -2.08
C PHE A 61 -7.02 -55.47 -1.15
N THR A 62 -5.70 -55.60 -0.95
CA THR A 62 -4.89 -54.59 -0.28
C THR A 62 -3.63 -54.29 -1.11
N LEU A 63 -3.30 -53.01 -1.26
CA LEU A 63 -2.19 -52.48 -2.06
C LEU A 63 -1.40 -51.46 -1.23
N SER A 64 -0.08 -51.58 -1.17
CA SER A 64 0.83 -50.66 -0.50
C SER A 64 2.05 -50.38 -1.38
N PHE A 65 2.51 -49.13 -1.44
CA PHE A 65 3.79 -48.77 -2.05
C PHE A 65 4.28 -47.39 -1.62
N TRP A 66 5.59 -47.16 -1.73
CA TRP A 66 6.22 -45.85 -1.61
C TRP A 66 6.52 -45.30 -3.00
N ILE A 67 6.18 -44.04 -3.25
CA ILE A 67 6.42 -43.38 -4.54
C ILE A 67 6.99 -41.97 -4.36
N ARG A 68 7.93 -41.57 -5.22
CA ARG A 68 8.37 -40.18 -5.38
C ARG A 68 8.26 -39.78 -6.84
N LEU A 69 7.38 -38.83 -7.15
CA LEU A 69 7.19 -38.35 -8.51
C LEU A 69 8.38 -37.51 -8.96
N GLN A 70 8.79 -37.67 -10.21
CA GLN A 70 9.92 -36.94 -10.78
C GLN A 70 9.44 -36.01 -11.89
N ALA A 71 8.41 -36.41 -12.63
CA ALA A 71 7.60 -35.53 -13.45
C ALA A 71 6.11 -35.91 -13.38
N LEU A 72 5.24 -34.99 -13.81
CA LEU A 72 3.83 -35.31 -14.07
C LEU A 72 3.68 -35.89 -15.46
N PRO A 73 2.86 -36.93 -15.64
CA PRO A 73 2.62 -37.49 -16.97
C PRO A 73 1.78 -36.50 -17.81
N GLY A 74 2.08 -36.41 -19.11
CA GLY A 74 1.25 -35.63 -20.05
C GLY A 74 -0.18 -36.17 -20.19
N SER A 75 -0.41 -37.43 -19.80
CA SER A 75 -1.71 -38.10 -19.76
C SER A 75 -1.84 -38.95 -18.48
N ALA A 76 -1.94 -40.28 -18.60
CA ALA A 76 -1.93 -41.21 -17.48
C ALA A 76 -0.71 -42.13 -17.58
N ALA A 77 -0.08 -42.40 -16.45
CA ALA A 77 1.00 -43.38 -16.34
C ALA A 77 0.58 -44.55 -15.41
N GLN A 78 1.06 -45.76 -15.66
CA GLN A 78 0.75 -46.91 -14.82
C GLN A 78 1.79 -47.10 -13.74
N ILE A 79 1.33 -47.23 -12.49
CA ILE A 79 2.16 -47.68 -11.38
C ILE A 79 2.16 -49.21 -11.35
N PHE A 80 0.97 -49.81 -11.37
CA PHE A 80 0.78 -51.26 -11.36
C PHE A 80 -0.54 -51.62 -12.05
N CYS A 81 -0.55 -52.57 -12.97
CA CYS A 81 -1.76 -52.94 -13.71
C CYS A 81 -1.78 -54.38 -14.21
N GLY A 82 -2.97 -54.87 -14.56
CA GLY A 82 -3.18 -56.18 -15.16
C GLY A 82 -4.09 -56.10 -16.40
N ALA A 83 -3.80 -56.94 -17.41
CA ALA A 83 -4.45 -56.93 -18.72
C ALA A 83 -5.06 -58.29 -19.11
N THR A 84 -6.12 -58.25 -19.93
CA THR A 84 -6.86 -59.45 -20.36
C THR A 84 -6.09 -60.34 -21.35
N THR A 85 -5.01 -59.85 -21.96
CA THR A 85 -4.16 -60.59 -22.90
C THR A 85 -2.69 -60.30 -22.64
N VAL A 86 -1.81 -61.27 -22.92
CA VAL A 86 -0.35 -61.08 -22.86
C VAL A 86 0.09 -59.94 -23.77
N GLY A 87 0.83 -58.97 -23.24
CA GLY A 87 1.24 -57.75 -23.95
C GLY A 87 0.09 -56.80 -24.33
N GLY A 88 -1.11 -56.97 -23.76
CA GLY A 88 -2.30 -56.18 -24.10
C GLY A 88 -2.38 -54.82 -23.41
N ALA A 89 -3.26 -53.94 -23.93
CA ALA A 89 -3.58 -52.63 -23.35
C ALA A 89 -4.99 -52.57 -22.70
N THR A 90 -5.75 -53.68 -22.73
CA THR A 90 -7.07 -53.76 -22.11
C THR A 90 -6.92 -54.12 -20.63
N LEU A 91 -6.91 -53.10 -19.78
CA LEU A 91 -6.68 -53.24 -18.34
C LEU A 91 -7.97 -53.51 -17.56
N ARG A 92 -7.91 -54.40 -16.56
CA ARG A 92 -9.03 -54.68 -15.63
C ARG A 92 -8.75 -54.31 -14.18
N PHE A 93 -7.47 -54.24 -13.81
CA PHE A 93 -7.03 -53.64 -12.56
C PHE A 93 -5.90 -52.67 -12.86
N ARG A 94 -5.95 -51.45 -12.31
CA ARG A 94 -4.88 -50.48 -12.47
C ARG A 94 -4.79 -49.50 -11.30
N ALA A 95 -3.58 -49.30 -10.81
CA ALA A 95 -3.17 -48.13 -10.05
C ALA A 95 -2.42 -47.19 -11.00
N THR A 96 -2.99 -46.02 -11.26
CA THR A 96 -2.50 -45.06 -12.26
C THR A 96 -2.16 -43.73 -11.62
N LEU A 97 -1.22 -43.01 -12.22
CA LEU A 97 -0.94 -41.62 -11.94
C LEU A 97 -1.59 -40.75 -13.02
N GLY A 98 -2.50 -39.86 -12.63
CA GLY A 98 -3.13 -38.90 -13.56
C GLY A 98 -2.24 -37.69 -13.85
N SER A 99 -2.60 -36.90 -14.88
CA SER A 99 -1.82 -35.72 -15.32
C SER A 99 -1.70 -34.60 -14.29
N VAL A 100 -2.57 -34.60 -13.27
CA VAL A 100 -2.54 -33.67 -12.13
C VAL A 100 -1.89 -34.27 -10.87
N GLY A 101 -1.23 -35.42 -10.99
CA GLY A 101 -0.48 -36.04 -9.91
C GLY A 101 -1.31 -36.81 -8.88
N LYS A 102 -2.57 -37.13 -9.19
CA LYS A 102 -3.42 -37.98 -8.33
C LYS A 102 -3.18 -39.46 -8.61
N VAL A 103 -3.14 -40.27 -7.56
CA VAL A 103 -3.16 -41.73 -7.67
C VAL A 103 -4.61 -42.18 -7.79
N ARG A 104 -4.91 -42.94 -8.84
CA ARG A 104 -6.25 -43.46 -9.15
C ARG A 104 -6.22 -44.98 -9.18
N ILE A 105 -7.13 -45.63 -8.47
CA ILE A 105 -7.26 -47.08 -8.45
C ILE A 105 -8.58 -47.45 -9.12
N VAL A 106 -8.49 -48.18 -10.23
CA VAL A 106 -9.63 -48.61 -11.04
C VAL A 106 -9.63 -50.12 -11.17
N ALA A 107 -10.79 -50.73 -10.92
CA ALA A 107 -11.00 -52.16 -11.08
C ALA A 107 -12.29 -52.45 -11.85
N ALA A 108 -12.30 -53.52 -12.66
CA ALA A 108 -13.43 -53.95 -13.47
C ALA A 108 -13.81 -55.41 -13.19
N ASP A 109 -15.06 -55.77 -13.48
CA ASP A 109 -15.50 -57.16 -13.49
C ASP A 109 -15.01 -57.90 -14.76
N ALA A 110 -15.31 -59.19 -14.86
CA ALA A 110 -14.92 -60.01 -16.01
C ALA A 110 -15.62 -59.58 -17.32
N ALA A 111 -16.78 -58.91 -17.24
CA ALA A 111 -17.52 -58.41 -18.40
C ALA A 111 -16.96 -57.09 -18.97
N GLY A 112 -16.18 -56.34 -18.19
CA GLY A 112 -15.53 -55.09 -18.60
C GLY A 112 -16.13 -53.85 -17.96
N ALA A 113 -17.12 -54.02 -17.09
CA ALA A 113 -17.71 -52.91 -16.36
C ALA A 113 -16.78 -52.49 -15.22
N THR A 114 -16.51 -51.19 -15.11
CA THR A 114 -15.79 -50.64 -13.94
C THR A 114 -16.63 -50.86 -12.68
N VAL A 115 -16.05 -51.49 -11.67
CA VAL A 115 -16.70 -51.79 -10.37
C VAL A 115 -16.07 -51.01 -9.23
N LEU A 116 -14.85 -50.49 -9.40
CA LEU A 116 -14.17 -49.62 -8.45
C LEU A 116 -13.47 -48.50 -9.21
N ASP A 117 -13.61 -47.27 -8.74
CA ASP A 117 -12.87 -46.11 -9.22
C ASP A 117 -12.75 -45.07 -8.11
N ILE A 118 -11.56 -44.98 -7.53
CA ILE A 118 -11.24 -44.12 -6.39
C ILE A 118 -9.94 -43.34 -6.63
N GLU A 119 -9.84 -42.13 -6.09
CA GLU A 119 -8.69 -41.25 -6.28
C GLU A 119 -8.17 -40.64 -4.97
N SER A 120 -6.86 -40.42 -4.92
CA SER A 120 -6.17 -39.66 -3.88
C SER A 120 -6.21 -38.15 -4.11
N GLY A 121 -5.72 -37.37 -3.14
CA GLY A 121 -5.26 -36.01 -3.38
C GLY A 121 -4.06 -35.97 -4.33
N ALA A 122 -3.71 -34.78 -4.84
CA ALA A 122 -2.53 -34.63 -5.70
C ALA A 122 -1.23 -34.81 -4.90
N LEU A 123 -0.31 -35.60 -5.44
CA LEU A 123 1.04 -35.78 -4.90
C LEU A 123 1.96 -34.61 -5.33
N THR A 124 2.98 -34.34 -4.52
CA THR A 124 3.98 -33.30 -4.81
C THR A 124 5.20 -33.90 -5.49
N ILE A 125 5.65 -33.29 -6.60
CA ILE A 125 6.89 -33.69 -7.29
C ILE A 125 8.09 -33.57 -6.34
N GLY A 126 9.00 -34.54 -6.38
CA GLY A 126 10.23 -34.56 -5.59
C GLY A 126 10.05 -34.99 -4.13
N ARG A 127 8.83 -35.29 -3.68
CA ARG A 127 8.53 -35.74 -2.32
C ARG A 127 8.11 -37.22 -2.30
N TRP A 128 8.60 -37.96 -1.30
CA TRP A 128 8.14 -39.33 -1.02
C TRP A 128 6.73 -39.33 -0.42
N ALA A 129 5.89 -40.23 -0.90
CA ALA A 129 4.56 -40.51 -0.38
C ALA A 129 4.37 -42.02 -0.21
N HIS A 130 3.77 -42.44 0.89
CA HIS A 130 3.27 -43.81 1.09
C HIS A 130 1.80 -43.89 0.71
N ILE A 131 1.45 -44.78 -0.21
CA ILE A 131 0.07 -45.06 -0.58
C ILE A 131 -0.32 -46.41 -0.02
N LEU A 132 -1.41 -46.43 0.76
CA LEU A 132 -1.99 -47.65 1.31
C LEU A 132 -3.49 -47.70 1.01
N CYS A 133 -3.92 -48.71 0.28
CA CYS A 133 -5.30 -48.91 -0.13
C CYS A 133 -5.79 -50.30 0.28
N SER A 134 -6.97 -50.38 0.90
CA SER A 134 -7.64 -51.66 1.18
C SER A 134 -9.14 -51.52 0.99
N VAL A 135 -9.72 -52.44 0.22
CA VAL A 135 -11.10 -52.35 -0.25
C VAL A 135 -11.83 -53.68 -0.08
N ASP A 136 -13.11 -53.62 0.32
CA ASP A 136 -14.07 -54.73 0.27
C ASP A 136 -15.36 -54.25 -0.44
N LEU A 137 -15.55 -54.65 -1.70
CA LEU A 137 -16.69 -54.21 -2.52
C LEU A 137 -18.05 -54.68 -1.99
N ALA A 138 -18.09 -55.63 -1.05
CA ALA A 138 -19.34 -56.04 -0.41
C ALA A 138 -19.90 -54.98 0.55
N ASP A 139 -19.06 -54.05 1.02
CA ASP A 139 -19.42 -53.02 1.99
C ASP A 139 -18.81 -51.66 1.63
N THR A 140 -19.68 -50.68 1.37
CA THR A 140 -19.27 -49.32 1.02
C THR A 140 -18.49 -48.60 2.13
N ALA A 141 -18.61 -49.02 3.40
CA ALA A 141 -17.85 -48.46 4.51
C ALA A 141 -16.39 -48.97 4.57
N LYS A 142 -16.07 -50.01 3.79
CA LYS A 142 -14.77 -50.68 3.79
C LYS A 142 -13.92 -50.29 2.59
N ARG A 143 -13.83 -48.98 2.33
CA ARG A 143 -13.02 -48.40 1.26
C ARG A 143 -12.02 -47.43 1.85
N TRP A 144 -10.76 -47.84 1.89
CA TRP A 144 -9.73 -47.07 2.55
C TRP A 144 -8.63 -46.72 1.56
N LEU A 145 -8.28 -45.44 1.49
CA LEU A 145 -7.13 -44.92 0.77
C LEU A 145 -6.42 -43.94 1.71
N TYR A 146 -5.19 -44.26 2.07
CA TYR A 146 -4.36 -43.48 2.99
C TYR A 146 -3.10 -43.01 2.27
N ARG A 147 -2.70 -41.78 2.58
CA ARG A 147 -1.42 -41.18 2.20
C ARG A 147 -0.67 -40.76 3.45
N ASP A 148 0.55 -41.24 3.63
CA ASP A 148 1.41 -40.89 4.77
C ASP A 148 0.71 -41.05 6.14
N ASP A 149 0.03 -42.19 6.36
CA ASP A 149 -0.77 -42.51 7.57
C ASP A 149 -2.03 -41.64 7.79
N LEU A 150 -2.39 -40.78 6.84
CA LEU A 150 -3.60 -39.96 6.86
C LEU A 150 -4.61 -40.43 5.81
N SER A 151 -5.91 -40.38 6.14
CA SER A 151 -6.98 -40.73 5.19
C SER A 151 -6.99 -39.73 4.02
N ASP A 152 -6.88 -40.23 2.79
CA ASP A 152 -6.72 -39.43 1.56
C ASP A 152 -7.65 -39.94 0.43
N LEU A 153 -8.87 -40.37 0.77
CA LEU A 153 -9.88 -40.74 -0.20
C LEU A 153 -10.60 -39.47 -0.73
N ALA A 154 -10.04 -38.86 -1.78
CA ALA A 154 -10.52 -37.58 -2.31
C ALA A 154 -11.77 -37.72 -3.19
N THR A 155 -11.80 -38.73 -4.06
CA THR A 155 -12.93 -38.98 -4.99
C THR A 155 -13.31 -40.45 -4.99
N VAL A 156 -14.62 -40.74 -5.04
CA VAL A 156 -15.16 -42.07 -5.35
C VAL A 156 -16.13 -41.92 -6.53
N THR A 157 -15.72 -42.38 -7.70
CA THR A 157 -16.52 -42.31 -8.93
C THR A 157 -17.42 -43.53 -9.07
N THR A 158 -16.89 -44.72 -8.76
CA THR A 158 -17.60 -46.00 -8.89
C THR A 158 -17.28 -46.90 -7.72
N TYR A 159 -18.31 -47.54 -7.15
CA TYR A 159 -18.16 -48.55 -6.10
C TYR A 159 -19.34 -49.53 -6.16
N THR A 160 -19.15 -50.65 -6.83
CA THR A 160 -20.20 -51.63 -7.14
C THR A 160 -19.87 -52.95 -6.48
N ASN A 161 -20.85 -53.56 -5.82
CA ASN A 161 -20.71 -54.88 -5.18
C ASN A 161 -20.69 -56.01 -6.24
N ALA A 162 -19.54 -56.18 -6.88
CA ALA A 162 -19.27 -57.19 -7.89
C ALA A 162 -17.84 -57.74 -7.70
N ASN A 163 -17.57 -58.91 -8.28
CA ASN A 163 -16.22 -59.46 -8.25
C ASN A 163 -15.30 -58.66 -9.19
N ILE A 164 -14.10 -58.37 -8.72
CA ILE A 164 -13.01 -57.81 -9.52
C ILE A 164 -12.37 -58.94 -10.30
N ASP A 165 -12.16 -58.72 -11.59
CA ASP A 165 -11.40 -59.61 -12.48
C ASP A 165 -9.91 -59.47 -12.18
N LEU A 166 -9.37 -60.48 -11.50
CA LEU A 166 -7.98 -60.55 -11.05
C LEU A 166 -7.25 -61.73 -11.72
N THR A 167 -7.98 -62.66 -12.33
CA THR A 167 -7.46 -63.79 -13.11
C THR A 167 -7.02 -63.39 -14.52
N LEU A 168 -6.25 -62.30 -14.60
CA LEU A 168 -5.83 -61.65 -15.83
C LEU A 168 -4.66 -62.39 -16.51
N ALA A 169 -4.51 -62.20 -17.82
CA ALA A 169 -3.51 -62.91 -18.60
C ALA A 169 -2.09 -62.32 -18.48
N ASP A 170 -1.96 -61.07 -18.03
CA ASP A 170 -0.66 -60.40 -17.87
C ASP A 170 -0.70 -59.29 -16.82
N TRP A 171 0.45 -58.96 -16.25
CA TRP A 171 0.62 -57.93 -15.23
C TRP A 171 1.91 -57.13 -15.47
N ALA A 172 1.87 -55.84 -15.16
CA ALA A 172 2.99 -54.94 -15.36
C ALA A 172 3.14 -53.88 -14.25
N VAL A 173 4.37 -53.41 -14.06
CA VAL A 173 4.75 -52.32 -13.13
C VAL A 173 5.48 -51.25 -13.93
N GLY A 174 5.12 -49.99 -13.74
CA GLY A 174 5.75 -48.85 -14.41
C GLY A 174 5.29 -48.58 -15.85
N ALA A 175 4.44 -49.44 -16.43
CA ALA A 175 3.80 -49.25 -17.75
C ALA A 175 2.60 -50.20 -17.92
N ASP A 176 1.88 -50.08 -19.04
CA ASP A 176 0.99 -51.14 -19.52
C ASP A 176 1.82 -52.37 -19.96
N PRO A 177 1.27 -53.61 -19.98
CA PRO A 177 2.00 -54.80 -20.46
C PRO A 177 2.52 -54.69 -21.90
N GLY A 178 1.89 -53.86 -22.73
CA GLY A 178 2.35 -53.53 -24.09
C GLY A 178 3.39 -52.40 -24.19
N GLY A 179 3.87 -51.83 -23.08
CA GLY A 179 4.90 -50.78 -23.03
C GLY A 179 4.41 -49.34 -23.24
N GLY A 180 3.10 -49.09 -23.18
CA GLY A 180 2.48 -47.76 -23.18
C GLY A 180 2.35 -47.15 -21.78
N ASN A 181 2.03 -45.85 -21.68
CA ASN A 181 1.71 -45.16 -20.41
C ASN A 181 2.77 -45.33 -19.30
N LYS A 182 4.03 -44.99 -19.63
CA LYS A 182 5.19 -45.21 -18.76
C LYS A 182 5.25 -44.26 -17.57
N LEU A 183 5.77 -44.75 -16.45
CA LEU A 183 5.91 -44.04 -15.19
C LEU A 183 7.25 -43.30 -15.11
N ASP A 184 7.22 -42.04 -14.69
CA ASP A 184 8.40 -41.27 -14.32
C ASP A 184 8.40 -40.99 -12.80
N ALA A 185 8.86 -41.96 -12.03
CA ALA A 185 8.89 -41.91 -10.56
C ALA A 185 9.93 -42.86 -9.95
N ASP A 186 10.27 -42.66 -8.68
CA ASP A 186 10.92 -43.68 -7.86
C ASP A 186 9.87 -44.52 -7.13
N LEU A 187 10.05 -45.85 -7.06
CA LEU A 187 9.14 -46.78 -6.40
C LEU A 187 9.88 -47.66 -5.40
N ALA A 188 9.28 -47.90 -4.23
CA ALA A 188 9.78 -48.81 -3.20
C ALA A 188 8.66 -49.63 -2.55
N ASP A 189 9.00 -50.84 -2.09
CA ASP A 189 8.14 -51.77 -1.36
C ASP A 189 6.73 -51.91 -1.95
N LEU A 190 6.63 -52.25 -3.24
CA LEU A 190 5.34 -52.51 -3.89
C LEU A 190 4.79 -53.85 -3.39
N TRP A 191 3.69 -53.80 -2.67
CA TRP A 191 3.04 -54.94 -2.02
C TRP A 191 1.57 -55.01 -2.45
N PHE A 192 1.13 -56.12 -3.03
CA PHE A 192 -0.25 -56.32 -3.48
C PHE A 192 -0.75 -57.73 -3.20
N ASN A 193 -1.87 -57.81 -2.49
CA ASN A 193 -2.50 -59.06 -2.07
C ASN A 193 -4.00 -59.07 -2.45
N PRO A 194 -4.38 -59.65 -3.60
CA PRO A 194 -5.77 -59.91 -3.95
C PRO A 194 -6.44 -60.87 -2.95
N GLY A 195 -7.71 -60.63 -2.66
CA GLY A 195 -8.47 -61.44 -1.70
C GLY A 195 -8.33 -61.02 -0.23
N THR A 196 -7.38 -60.13 0.09
CA THR A 196 -7.16 -59.67 1.47
C THR A 196 -7.78 -58.29 1.73
N TYR A 197 -8.54 -58.17 2.81
CA TYR A 197 -9.02 -56.89 3.34
C TYR A 197 -8.42 -56.60 4.71
N LEU A 198 -7.91 -55.39 4.90
CA LEU A 198 -7.45 -54.84 6.16
C LEU A 198 -8.24 -53.57 6.47
N ASP A 199 -8.82 -53.50 7.67
CA ASP A 199 -9.49 -52.28 8.10
C ASP A 199 -8.44 -51.22 8.47
N LEU A 200 -8.20 -50.28 7.55
CA LEU A 200 -7.20 -49.24 7.71
C LEU A 200 -7.67 -48.09 8.60
N SER A 201 -8.93 -48.06 9.07
CA SER A 201 -9.32 -47.13 10.12
C SER A 201 -8.60 -47.43 11.44
N VAL A 202 -8.25 -48.70 11.65
CA VAL A 202 -7.50 -49.16 12.82
C VAL A 202 -6.01 -48.85 12.64
N THR A 203 -5.47 -47.97 13.49
CA THR A 203 -4.06 -47.56 13.45
C THR A 203 -3.09 -48.75 13.51
N GLY A 204 -3.40 -49.79 14.29
CA GLY A 204 -2.58 -51.00 14.37
C GLY A 204 -2.35 -51.69 13.02
N ASN A 205 -3.36 -51.69 12.13
CA ASN A 205 -3.24 -52.28 10.80
C ASN A 205 -2.37 -51.43 9.86
N ARG A 206 -2.42 -50.09 10.00
CA ARG A 206 -1.53 -49.18 9.24
C ARG A 206 -0.07 -49.30 9.69
N ARG A 207 0.16 -49.55 10.99
CA ARG A 207 1.50 -49.74 11.58
C ARG A 207 2.27 -50.94 11.03
N LEU A 208 1.58 -51.85 10.35
CA LEU A 208 2.20 -52.96 9.63
C LEU A 208 2.91 -52.53 8.34
N PHE A 209 2.60 -51.33 7.82
CA PHE A 209 3.16 -50.80 6.57
C PHE A 209 3.88 -49.45 6.73
N ILE A 210 3.53 -48.67 7.75
CA ILE A 210 4.13 -47.36 8.03
C ILE A 210 4.17 -47.07 9.53
N ASP A 211 5.31 -46.61 10.06
CA ASP A 211 5.44 -46.35 11.48
C ASP A 211 4.77 -45.04 11.93
N ALA A 212 4.76 -44.77 13.24
CA ALA A 212 4.11 -43.59 13.81
C ALA A 212 4.71 -42.24 13.40
N ALA A 213 5.92 -42.23 12.83
CA ALA A 213 6.56 -41.04 12.32
C ALA A 213 6.43 -40.93 10.79
N GLY A 214 5.58 -41.74 10.16
CA GLY A 214 5.39 -41.73 8.71
C GLY A 214 6.56 -42.35 7.96
N ARG A 215 7.26 -43.34 8.55
CA ARG A 215 8.47 -43.96 7.96
C ARG A 215 8.20 -45.41 7.51
N PRO A 216 8.95 -45.92 6.53
CA PRO A 216 8.85 -47.32 6.10
C PRO A 216 9.15 -48.31 7.23
N VAL A 217 8.48 -49.47 7.20
CA VAL A 217 8.70 -50.59 8.12
C VAL A 217 9.06 -51.86 7.35
N ASP A 218 9.80 -52.77 7.99
CA ASP A 218 10.20 -54.03 7.38
C ASP A 218 8.98 -54.96 7.22
N LEU A 219 8.60 -55.26 5.98
CA LEU A 219 7.48 -56.14 5.64
C LEU A 219 7.86 -57.63 5.67
N GLY A 220 9.11 -57.94 6.04
CA GLY A 220 9.67 -59.29 6.07
C GLY A 220 10.29 -59.69 4.73
N ALA A 221 11.09 -60.76 4.75
CA ALA A 221 11.88 -61.21 3.60
C ALA A 221 11.05 -61.50 2.33
N ASN A 222 9.79 -61.91 2.49
CA ASN A 222 8.83 -62.20 1.41
C ASN A 222 7.52 -61.42 1.55
N GLY A 223 7.49 -60.35 2.35
CA GLY A 223 6.29 -59.53 2.53
C GLY A 223 5.22 -60.14 3.44
N ALA A 224 5.51 -61.23 4.17
CA ALA A 224 4.52 -61.93 4.99
C ALA A 224 4.21 -61.27 6.35
N THR A 225 5.02 -60.32 6.82
CA THR A 225 4.86 -59.72 8.16
C THR A 225 3.50 -59.06 8.37
N PRO A 226 2.91 -58.32 7.39
CA PRO A 226 1.62 -57.66 7.61
C PRO A 226 0.42 -58.61 7.77
N THR A 227 0.38 -59.74 7.05
CA THR A 227 -0.80 -60.62 6.97
C THR A 227 -0.56 -62.03 7.53
N GLY A 228 0.68 -62.36 7.90
CA GLY A 228 1.09 -63.71 8.31
C GLY A 228 1.37 -64.67 7.15
N SER A 229 1.14 -64.24 5.91
CA SER A 229 1.41 -65.00 4.68
C SER A 229 1.92 -64.06 3.58
N ALA A 230 2.80 -64.55 2.70
CA ALA A 230 3.34 -63.76 1.61
C ALA A 230 2.22 -63.33 0.62
N PRO A 231 2.22 -62.07 0.15
CA PRO A 231 1.29 -61.59 -0.88
C PRO A 231 1.65 -62.16 -2.26
N GLU A 232 0.76 -61.99 -3.23
CA GLU A 232 0.98 -62.35 -4.63
C GLU A 232 2.07 -61.49 -5.27
N VAL A 233 2.17 -60.20 -4.93
CA VAL A 233 3.25 -59.32 -5.39
C VAL A 233 3.94 -58.65 -4.21
N PHE A 234 5.26 -58.81 -4.13
CA PHE A 234 6.13 -58.03 -3.27
C PHE A 234 7.46 -57.72 -3.97
N LEU A 235 7.63 -56.47 -4.40
CA LEU A 235 8.88 -55.96 -5.00
C LEU A 235 9.58 -55.04 -4.00
N ALA A 236 10.70 -55.51 -3.47
CA ALA A 236 11.47 -54.82 -2.43
C ALA A 236 12.94 -55.25 -2.45
N GLY A 237 13.82 -54.46 -1.83
CA GLY A 237 15.27 -54.69 -1.82
C GLY A 237 15.99 -54.05 -3.01
N ALA A 238 17.32 -54.11 -3.02
CA ALA A 238 18.13 -53.44 -4.04
C ALA A 238 18.11 -54.21 -5.38
N LEU A 239 18.37 -53.49 -6.49
CA LEU A 239 18.69 -54.13 -7.77
C LEU A 239 19.96 -55.00 -7.62
N PRO A 240 20.02 -56.18 -8.27
CA PRO A 240 19.03 -56.72 -9.22
C PRO A 240 17.83 -57.44 -8.54
N GLY A 241 17.89 -57.75 -7.24
CA GLY A 241 16.87 -58.55 -6.55
C GLY A 241 15.49 -57.90 -6.36
N TRP A 242 15.32 -56.62 -6.73
CA TRP A 242 14.02 -55.95 -6.69
C TRP A 242 13.02 -56.52 -7.70
N ILE A 243 13.50 -56.98 -8.87
CA ILE A 243 12.66 -57.45 -9.99
C ILE A 243 12.12 -58.88 -9.80
N GLU A 244 12.62 -59.63 -8.82
CA GLU A 244 12.41 -61.08 -8.70
C GLU A 244 11.02 -61.50 -8.18
N ASN A 245 10.13 -60.58 -7.82
CA ASN A 245 8.90 -60.82 -7.04
C ASN A 245 9.11 -61.79 -5.87
N LYS A 246 9.29 -61.23 -4.68
CA LYS A 246 9.44 -62.00 -3.44
C LYS A 246 8.11 -62.58 -2.93
N GLY A 247 6.99 -62.23 -3.55
CA GLY A 247 5.66 -62.80 -3.30
C GLY A 247 5.42 -64.14 -4.01
N THR A 248 4.20 -64.66 -3.91
CA THR A 248 3.82 -65.99 -4.44
C THR A 248 3.31 -65.96 -5.89
N GLY A 249 3.06 -64.78 -6.45
CA GLY A 249 2.39 -64.59 -7.75
C GLY A 249 3.26 -64.86 -8.98
N GLY A 250 4.54 -65.21 -8.80
CA GLY A 250 5.52 -65.45 -9.87
C GLY A 250 6.31 -64.20 -10.30
N GLY A 251 7.51 -64.40 -10.82
CA GLY A 251 8.48 -63.34 -11.13
C GLY A 251 8.08 -62.43 -12.30
N PHE A 252 8.65 -61.23 -12.34
CA PHE A 252 8.54 -60.30 -13.46
C PHE A 252 9.83 -60.29 -14.28
N THR A 253 9.69 -59.93 -15.56
CA THR A 253 10.79 -59.71 -16.50
C THR A 253 10.96 -58.21 -16.71
N GLU A 254 12.18 -57.73 -16.56
CA GLU A 254 12.55 -56.35 -16.82
C GLU A 254 12.60 -56.06 -18.32
N GLN A 255 12.00 -54.95 -18.72
CA GLN A 255 12.09 -54.35 -20.05
C GLN A 255 12.77 -52.99 -19.89
N GLY A 256 13.86 -52.75 -20.62
CA GLY A 256 14.73 -51.59 -20.33
C GLY A 256 15.68 -51.86 -19.17
N ALA A 257 16.20 -50.81 -18.54
CA ALA A 257 17.07 -50.92 -17.36
C ALA A 257 16.60 -49.94 -16.29
N LEU A 258 16.28 -50.46 -15.11
CA LEU A 258 15.95 -49.68 -13.92
C LEU A 258 17.22 -49.16 -13.25
N ASP A 259 17.18 -47.93 -12.77
CA ASP A 259 18.28 -47.33 -12.00
C ASP A 259 18.05 -47.44 -10.48
N PRO A 260 19.11 -47.58 -9.66
CA PRO A 260 18.99 -47.49 -8.21
C PRO A 260 18.68 -46.04 -7.75
N SER A 261 17.86 -45.86 -6.72
CA SER A 261 17.49 -44.55 -6.15
C SER A 261 17.73 -44.48 -4.63
N LEU A 262 17.67 -43.27 -4.04
CA LEU A 262 17.91 -42.99 -2.62
C LEU A 262 16.71 -42.32 -1.92
N PHE A 263 16.50 -42.65 -0.64
CA PHE A 263 15.39 -42.18 0.21
C PHE A 263 15.84 -41.10 1.22
N THR A 264 16.25 -39.89 0.79
CA THR A 264 16.72 -38.76 1.67
C THR A 264 16.32 -37.34 1.18
N THR A 265 16.34 -36.31 2.06
CA THR A 265 16.04 -34.88 1.72
C THR A 265 17.28 -34.05 1.33
N GLY A 266 18.47 -34.63 1.47
CA GLY A 266 19.75 -34.01 1.15
C GLY A 266 20.91 -34.95 1.44
N PRO A 267 22.15 -34.58 1.06
CA PRO A 267 23.33 -35.43 1.29
C PRO A 267 24.02 -35.19 2.65
N ILE A 268 23.79 -34.04 3.31
CA ILE A 268 24.35 -33.69 4.64
C ILE A 268 23.37 -32.84 5.47
N LYS A 269 23.60 -32.71 6.79
CA LYS A 269 22.77 -31.87 7.67
C LYS A 269 22.90 -30.41 7.26
N CYS A 270 21.82 -29.63 7.36
CA CYS A 270 21.89 -28.19 7.12
C CYS A 270 22.84 -27.50 8.14
N PHE A 271 23.13 -26.21 7.93
CA PHE A 271 23.92 -25.39 8.85
C PHE A 271 23.04 -24.41 9.65
N ASN A 272 21.75 -24.74 9.83
CA ASN A 272 20.77 -23.92 10.54
C ASN A 272 20.67 -22.47 10.01
N SER A 273 20.95 -22.24 8.73
CA SER A 273 20.83 -20.94 8.07
C SER A 273 19.79 -20.99 6.96
N LEU A 274 19.17 -19.86 6.62
CA LEU A 274 18.19 -19.77 5.53
C LEU A 274 18.72 -20.31 4.20
N GLY A 275 20.00 -20.04 3.89
CA GLY A 275 20.63 -20.51 2.64
C GLY A 275 20.90 -22.02 2.58
N THR A 276 20.84 -22.73 3.72
CA THR A 276 21.16 -24.17 3.79
C THR A 276 19.99 -25.01 4.32
N CYS A 277 18.90 -24.37 4.74
CA CYS A 277 17.74 -25.05 5.30
C CYS A 277 17.07 -25.93 4.24
N GLN A 278 16.80 -27.19 4.60
CA GLN A 278 16.10 -28.15 3.75
C GLN A 278 14.58 -28.18 4.02
N ASP A 279 14.11 -27.42 5.02
CA ASP A 279 12.70 -27.29 5.41
C ASP A 279 12.40 -25.83 5.78
N LEU A 280 12.32 -24.97 4.76
CA LEU A 280 12.10 -23.52 4.92
C LEU A 280 10.74 -23.19 5.54
N ALA A 281 9.72 -24.03 5.33
CA ALA A 281 8.36 -23.80 5.83
C ALA A 281 8.29 -23.85 7.36
N ASN A 282 9.15 -24.64 8.01
CA ASN A 282 9.25 -24.77 9.46
C ASN A 282 10.49 -24.06 10.04
N PHE A 283 11.08 -23.09 9.34
CA PHE A 283 12.26 -22.37 9.83
C PHE A 283 11.90 -21.48 11.03
N ASP A 284 12.35 -21.87 12.23
CA ASP A 284 12.17 -21.10 13.47
C ASP A 284 13.30 -20.07 13.62
N GLU A 285 13.07 -18.85 13.13
CA GLU A 285 14.08 -17.78 13.09
C GLU A 285 14.39 -17.21 14.47
N VAL A 286 15.64 -17.36 14.91
CA VAL A 286 16.24 -16.63 16.03
C VAL A 286 17.40 -15.76 15.55
N THR A 287 17.61 -14.62 16.19
CA THR A 287 18.73 -13.72 15.87
C THR A 287 20.01 -14.22 16.50
N GLN A 288 21.03 -14.44 15.67
CA GLN A 288 22.39 -14.71 16.11
C GLN A 288 23.31 -13.53 15.81
N THR A 289 23.93 -12.99 16.87
CA THR A 289 24.94 -11.92 16.77
C THR A 289 26.34 -12.50 16.64
N TYR A 290 27.08 -12.13 15.58
CA TYR A 290 28.50 -12.43 15.42
C TYR A 290 29.32 -11.21 15.75
N ARG A 291 30.27 -11.35 16.69
CA ARG A 291 31.16 -10.26 17.13
C ARG A 291 32.57 -10.42 16.57
N PHE A 292 33.05 -9.38 15.91
CA PHE A 292 34.38 -9.26 15.35
C PHE A 292 35.14 -8.13 16.04
N ALA A 293 36.46 -8.24 16.16
CA ALA A 293 37.32 -7.21 16.75
C ALA A 293 38.52 -6.88 15.86
N ILE A 294 39.08 -5.68 16.03
CA ILE A 294 40.38 -5.34 15.46
C ILE A 294 41.45 -6.22 16.13
N ASP A 295 42.26 -6.89 15.30
CA ASP A 295 43.31 -7.79 15.79
C ASP A 295 44.38 -7.03 16.58
N THR A 296 44.30 -7.14 17.91
CA THR A 296 45.23 -6.49 18.83
C THR A 296 45.57 -7.42 19.98
N GLY A 297 46.82 -7.37 20.45
CA GLY A 297 47.30 -8.25 21.53
C GLY A 297 46.74 -7.93 22.93
N TYR A 298 45.86 -6.93 23.06
CA TYR A 298 45.27 -6.49 24.32
C TYR A 298 43.75 -6.64 24.34
N LEU A 299 43.18 -7.48 23.47
CA LEU A 299 41.75 -7.81 23.52
C LEU A 299 41.41 -8.48 24.86
N PRO A 300 40.39 -7.99 25.57
CA PRO A 300 39.98 -8.51 26.86
C PRO A 300 39.26 -9.86 26.71
N ALA A 301 39.59 -10.84 27.57
CA ALA A 301 39.11 -12.22 27.45
C ALA A 301 37.62 -12.39 27.85
N ASP A 302 37.09 -11.46 28.64
CA ASP A 302 35.71 -11.38 29.08
C ASP A 302 34.75 -10.91 27.98
N ILE A 303 35.25 -10.34 26.88
CA ILE A 303 34.46 -9.95 25.71
C ILE A 303 34.81 -10.88 24.54
N PRO A 304 34.08 -12.00 24.35
CA PRO A 304 34.37 -12.93 23.27
C PRO A 304 34.12 -12.26 21.91
N ALA A 305 35.15 -12.27 21.06
CA ALA A 305 35.12 -11.71 19.71
C ALA A 305 36.14 -12.40 18.80
N ILE A 306 35.87 -12.41 17.49
CA ILE A 306 36.78 -12.99 16.49
C ILE A 306 37.73 -11.89 15.97
N PRO A 307 39.06 -11.98 16.18
CA PRO A 307 40.02 -10.91 15.85
C PRO A 307 40.42 -10.96 14.37
N ILE A 308 39.53 -10.49 13.49
CA ILE A 308 39.73 -10.52 12.03
C ILE A 308 39.46 -9.18 11.34
N VAL A 309 39.07 -8.13 12.07
CA VAL A 309 38.89 -6.79 11.49
C VAL A 309 40.26 -6.15 11.25
N THR A 310 40.48 -5.65 10.04
CA THR A 310 41.71 -4.94 9.65
C THR A 310 41.50 -3.44 9.50
N GLY A 311 40.28 -2.99 9.23
CA GLY A 311 39.96 -1.59 9.03
C GLY A 311 38.48 -1.29 9.25
N VAL A 312 38.21 -0.10 9.79
CA VAL A 312 36.85 0.42 10.01
C VAL A 312 36.83 1.88 9.60
N GLN A 313 36.06 2.20 8.56
CA GLN A 313 35.84 3.56 8.11
C GLN A 313 34.38 3.96 8.35
N LEU A 314 34.19 5.08 9.04
CA LEU A 314 32.89 5.70 9.24
C LEU A 314 32.86 7.01 8.47
N ASN A 315 31.85 7.17 7.62
CA ASN A 315 31.52 8.45 7.00
C ASN A 315 30.15 8.86 7.51
N ALA A 316 30.08 9.93 8.30
CA ALA A 316 28.80 10.45 8.78
C ALA A 316 27.96 10.99 7.62
N GLY A 317 26.65 10.77 7.70
CA GLY A 317 25.67 11.37 6.79
C GLY A 317 25.47 12.85 7.09
N THR A 318 24.98 13.60 6.11
CA THR A 318 24.65 15.02 6.25
C THR A 318 23.14 15.16 6.24
N MET A 319 22.57 15.79 7.27
CA MET A 319 21.18 16.20 7.30
C MET A 319 20.99 17.38 6.35
N SER A 320 20.03 17.26 5.44
CA SER A 320 19.57 18.40 4.63
C SER A 320 18.51 19.18 5.38
N LEU A 321 18.61 20.49 5.34
CA LEU A 321 17.65 21.39 5.98
C LEU A 321 16.62 21.83 4.92
N GLY A 322 15.39 21.33 4.98
CA GLY A 322 14.27 21.81 4.15
C GLY A 322 14.35 21.47 2.67
N LYS A 323 14.97 20.34 2.32
CA LYS A 323 15.18 19.95 0.91
C LYS A 323 14.91 18.48 0.63
N ASP A 324 15.59 17.59 1.34
CA ASP A 324 15.56 16.15 1.11
C ASP A 324 15.96 15.40 2.39
N LEU A 325 16.00 14.07 2.33
CA LEU A 325 16.42 13.23 3.46
C LEU A 325 17.92 13.28 3.79
N GLY A 326 18.70 14.13 3.11
CA GLY A 326 20.15 14.22 3.31
C GLY A 326 20.93 13.06 2.72
N THR A 327 22.23 13.03 3.02
CA THR A 327 23.13 11.95 2.59
C THR A 327 23.21 10.86 3.65
N ARG A 328 23.29 9.60 3.21
CA ARG A 328 23.38 8.45 4.10
C ARG A 328 24.76 8.33 4.72
N SER A 329 24.80 8.12 6.02
CA SER A 329 26.00 7.65 6.69
C SER A 329 26.39 6.28 6.14
N SER A 330 27.69 5.99 6.15
CA SER A 330 28.20 4.71 5.69
C SER A 330 29.29 4.19 6.59
N LEU A 331 29.22 2.90 6.85
CA LEU A 331 30.25 2.11 7.48
C LEU A 331 30.89 1.20 6.43
N THR A 332 32.21 1.18 6.38
CA THR A 332 32.98 0.20 5.62
C THR A 332 33.90 -0.54 6.58
N VAL A 333 33.74 -1.86 6.66
CA VAL A 333 34.58 -2.74 7.48
C VAL A 333 35.34 -3.66 6.55
N THR A 334 36.65 -3.72 6.72
CA THR A 334 37.50 -4.69 6.03
C THR A 334 37.94 -5.78 7.00
N PHE A 335 37.89 -7.01 6.52
CA PHE A 335 38.25 -8.20 7.27
C PHE A 335 39.33 -8.96 6.53
N ARG A 336 40.25 -9.55 7.30
CA ARG A 336 41.09 -10.65 6.79
C ARG A 336 40.33 -11.97 6.92
N ASP A 337 40.66 -12.91 6.07
CA ASP A 337 40.14 -14.27 6.16
C ASP A 337 41.13 -15.22 6.84
N ARG A 338 40.63 -16.28 7.48
CA ARG A 338 41.46 -17.31 8.11
C ARG A 338 40.71 -18.64 8.27
N PRO A 339 41.41 -19.76 8.46
CA PRO A 339 40.78 -21.00 8.89
C PRO A 339 40.04 -20.84 10.22
N HIS A 340 38.91 -21.52 10.35
CA HIS A 340 38.06 -21.49 11.55
C HIS A 340 37.51 -22.88 11.85
N SER A 341 37.51 -23.25 13.13
CA SER A 341 37.08 -24.55 13.67
C SER A 341 35.58 -24.76 13.62
N ASP A 342 34.82 -23.70 13.33
CA ASP A 342 33.35 -23.72 13.25
C ASP A 342 32.67 -24.05 14.59
N THR A 343 33.38 -23.75 15.68
CA THR A 343 32.93 -23.94 17.05
C THR A 343 32.36 -22.64 17.61
N GLY A 344 31.27 -22.72 18.37
CA GLY A 344 30.68 -21.60 19.13
C GLY A 344 29.20 -21.38 18.82
N PRO A 345 28.52 -20.50 19.58
CA PRO A 345 27.13 -20.14 19.34
C PRO A 345 26.93 -19.59 17.93
N GLY A 346 25.90 -20.07 17.23
CA GLY A 346 25.61 -19.66 15.86
C GLY A 346 26.41 -20.35 14.75
N PHE A 347 27.42 -21.15 15.09
CA PHE A 347 28.14 -21.94 14.11
C PHE A 347 27.48 -23.31 13.91
N ASP A 348 28.19 -24.31 13.42
CA ASP A 348 27.58 -25.60 13.07
C ASP A 348 27.19 -26.41 14.32
N LYS A 349 25.87 -26.55 14.57
CA LYS A 349 25.31 -27.40 15.64
C LYS A 349 25.75 -28.86 15.52
N TYR A 350 25.98 -29.34 14.29
CA TYR A 350 26.27 -30.74 13.99
C TYR A 350 27.73 -30.97 13.64
N LEU A 351 28.63 -30.15 14.19
CA LEU A 351 30.07 -30.23 13.95
C LEU A 351 30.63 -31.66 14.13
N ALA A 352 30.16 -32.38 15.17
CA ALA A 352 30.58 -33.74 15.46
C ALA A 352 30.16 -34.77 14.39
N ASP A 353 29.12 -34.47 13.61
CA ASP A 353 28.59 -35.34 12.56
C ASP A 353 29.23 -35.05 11.18
N ARG A 354 30.16 -34.10 11.09
CA ARG A 354 30.81 -33.74 9.82
C ARG A 354 31.92 -34.73 9.48
N PRO A 355 31.98 -35.25 8.23
CA PRO A 355 32.99 -36.23 7.82
C PRO A 355 34.37 -35.61 7.50
N TYR A 356 34.56 -34.32 7.78
CA TYR A 356 35.76 -33.55 7.50
C TYR A 356 36.11 -32.66 8.69
N ASP A 357 37.38 -32.29 8.80
CA ASP A 357 37.86 -31.30 9.77
C ASP A 357 37.61 -29.89 9.24
N PRO A 358 36.68 -29.11 9.82
CA PRO A 358 36.39 -27.79 9.30
C PRO A 358 37.58 -26.84 9.42
N PHE A 359 38.50 -27.02 10.36
CA PHE A 359 39.68 -26.16 10.44
C PHE A 359 40.60 -26.33 9.23
N LYS A 360 40.60 -27.50 8.58
CA LYS A 360 41.44 -27.79 7.40
C LYS A 360 40.73 -27.53 6.07
N GLN A 361 39.40 -27.41 6.07
CA GLN A 361 38.60 -27.26 4.87
C GLN A 361 37.90 -25.90 4.79
N GLY A 362 38.38 -25.05 3.87
CA GLY A 362 37.83 -23.73 3.62
C GLY A 362 38.24 -22.68 4.66
N THR A 363 37.73 -21.47 4.47
CA THR A 363 38.02 -20.32 5.34
C THR A 363 36.76 -19.84 6.06
N PHE A 364 36.92 -18.98 7.07
CA PHE A 364 35.80 -18.42 7.83
C PHE A 364 34.78 -17.74 6.92
N TRP A 365 35.21 -16.76 6.13
CA TRP A 365 34.28 -15.98 5.30
C TRP A 365 33.74 -16.77 4.12
N GLY A 366 34.53 -17.71 3.57
CA GLY A 366 34.07 -18.63 2.54
C GLY A 366 32.88 -19.47 3.01
N LYS A 367 32.96 -20.05 4.22
CA LYS A 367 31.86 -20.80 4.82
C LYS A 367 30.68 -19.92 5.18
N TRP A 368 30.95 -18.78 5.82
CA TRP A 368 29.90 -17.88 6.30
C TRP A 368 29.06 -17.32 5.15
N ARG A 369 29.69 -16.91 4.04
CA ARG A 369 28.98 -16.43 2.85
C ARG A 369 28.14 -17.52 2.18
N ALA A 370 28.64 -18.76 2.14
CA ALA A 370 27.88 -19.89 1.60
C ALA A 370 26.62 -20.20 2.43
N ARG A 371 26.67 -19.94 3.74
CA ARG A 371 25.54 -20.17 4.66
C ARG A 371 24.56 -19.00 4.72
N HIS A 372 25.06 -17.78 4.60
CA HIS A 372 24.27 -16.55 4.68
C HIS A 372 24.36 -15.78 3.35
N PRO A 373 23.71 -16.25 2.27
CA PRO A 373 23.71 -15.55 0.99
C PRO A 373 22.90 -14.24 1.03
N PHE A 374 21.95 -14.10 1.98
CA PHE A 374 21.00 -12.98 2.07
C PHE A 374 21.31 -12.05 3.25
N LEU A 375 22.35 -11.22 3.09
CA LEU A 375 22.84 -10.32 4.16
C LEU A 375 22.31 -8.90 4.05
N GLN A 376 21.80 -8.49 2.88
CA GLN A 376 21.32 -7.14 2.66
C GLN A 376 20.16 -6.82 3.61
N GLY A 377 20.20 -5.64 4.22
CA GLY A 377 19.21 -5.18 5.20
C GLY A 377 19.42 -5.69 6.63
N ARG A 378 20.38 -6.59 6.86
CA ARG A 378 20.63 -7.12 8.22
C ARG A 378 21.28 -6.06 9.14
N PRO A 379 20.95 -6.03 10.44
CA PRO A 379 21.55 -5.08 11.38
C PRO A 379 23.06 -5.31 11.56
N ILE A 380 23.80 -4.20 11.61
CA ILE A 380 25.22 -4.18 11.95
C ILE A 380 25.55 -3.01 12.86
N ARG A 381 26.41 -3.25 13.86
CA ARG A 381 26.79 -2.28 14.88
C ARG A 381 28.30 -2.10 14.93
N VAL A 382 28.74 -0.85 15.13
CA VAL A 382 30.14 -0.54 15.46
C VAL A 382 30.20 -0.09 16.91
N ILE A 383 31.00 -0.75 17.72
CA ILE A 383 31.16 -0.48 19.15
C ILE A 383 32.57 0.04 19.38
N ARG A 384 32.72 1.22 19.98
CA ARG A 384 34.01 1.86 20.28
C ARG A 384 34.12 2.19 21.75
N GLY A 385 35.14 1.66 22.41
CA GLY A 385 35.38 1.88 23.83
C GLY A 385 36.85 1.92 24.20
N LEU A 386 37.12 1.88 25.49
CA LEU A 386 38.47 1.86 26.06
C LEU A 386 38.71 0.54 26.80
N LEU A 387 39.96 0.11 26.86
CA LEU A 387 40.34 -1.07 27.65
C LEU A 387 39.99 -0.87 29.13
N GLY A 388 39.24 -1.82 29.71
CA GLY A 388 38.74 -1.77 31.09
C GLY A 388 37.30 -1.24 31.21
N GLN A 389 36.69 -0.77 30.12
CA GLN A 389 35.28 -0.39 30.06
C GLN A 389 34.41 -1.62 29.76
N ALA A 390 33.26 -1.74 30.43
CA ALA A 390 32.30 -2.81 30.12
C ALA A 390 31.67 -2.58 28.73
N LEU A 391 31.31 -3.65 28.03
CA LEU A 391 30.77 -3.57 26.66
C LEU A 391 29.52 -2.66 26.56
N GLY A 392 28.64 -2.73 27.56
CA GLY A 392 27.41 -1.94 27.60
C GLY A 392 27.63 -0.43 27.79
N ASP A 393 28.80 -0.01 28.28
CA ASP A 393 29.14 1.41 28.47
C ASP A 393 29.84 2.00 27.24
N MET A 394 30.18 1.20 26.23
CA MET A 394 30.90 1.63 25.03
C MET A 394 29.98 2.38 24.04
N ASP A 395 30.56 3.23 23.18
CA ASP A 395 29.82 3.99 22.15
C ASP A 395 29.40 3.05 21.01
N VAL A 396 28.09 2.80 20.87
CA VAL A 396 27.51 1.91 19.85
C VAL A 396 26.87 2.73 18.74
N ARG A 397 27.13 2.38 17.48
CA ARG A 397 26.53 2.97 16.27
C ARG A 397 25.84 1.93 15.43
N HIS A 398 24.62 2.22 15.00
CA HIS A 398 23.74 1.28 14.29
C HIS A 398 23.63 1.59 12.80
N TYR A 399 23.74 0.54 11.98
CA TYR A 399 23.65 0.57 10.52
C TYR A 399 22.93 -0.69 10.01
N VAL A 400 22.60 -0.71 8.72
CA VAL A 400 22.07 -1.86 7.99
C VAL A 400 23.03 -2.26 6.86
N VAL A 401 23.26 -3.55 6.69
CA VAL A 401 24.19 -4.09 5.68
C VAL A 401 23.69 -3.77 4.28
N GLU A 402 24.58 -3.19 3.47
CA GLU A 402 24.34 -2.84 2.07
C GLU A 402 24.91 -3.91 1.14
N SER A 403 26.16 -4.28 1.37
CA SER A 403 26.87 -5.21 0.51
C SER A 403 27.97 -5.93 1.28
N PHE A 404 28.26 -7.14 0.84
CA PHE A 404 29.36 -7.94 1.35
C PHE A 404 30.12 -8.55 0.17
N GLN A 405 31.37 -8.13 -0.01
CA GLN A 405 32.18 -8.45 -1.18
C GLN A 405 33.49 -9.10 -0.75
N ALA A 406 33.99 -10.00 -1.60
CA ALA A 406 35.31 -10.59 -1.48
C ALA A 406 36.18 -10.03 -2.60
N ALA A 407 37.34 -9.48 -2.24
CA ALA A 407 38.35 -9.06 -3.21
C ALA A 407 39.24 -10.25 -3.61
N ALA A 408 39.87 -10.14 -4.78
CA ALA A 408 40.70 -11.21 -5.35
C ALA A 408 41.95 -11.55 -4.49
N ASP A 409 42.34 -10.64 -3.60
CA ASP A 409 43.44 -10.79 -2.64
C ASP A 409 43.04 -11.56 -1.36
N GLY A 410 41.77 -11.97 -1.23
CA GLY A 410 41.25 -12.66 -0.05
C GLY A 410 40.78 -11.72 1.08
N THR A 411 40.75 -10.41 0.83
CA THR A 411 40.15 -9.42 1.74
C THR A 411 38.63 -9.39 1.57
N TYR A 412 37.89 -9.33 2.68
CA TYR A 412 36.43 -9.18 2.65
C TYR A 412 36.03 -7.79 3.09
N THR A 413 35.12 -7.17 2.36
CA THR A 413 34.63 -5.82 2.64
C THR A 413 33.13 -5.85 2.83
N LEU A 414 32.69 -5.42 4.00
CA LEU A 414 31.28 -5.17 4.31
C LEU A 414 31.02 -3.68 4.26
N THR A 415 30.06 -3.27 3.44
CA THR A 415 29.53 -1.91 3.45
C THR A 415 28.16 -1.91 4.08
N ALA A 416 27.90 -0.94 4.95
CA ALA A 416 26.62 -0.71 5.59
C ALA A 416 26.23 0.77 5.48
N LYS A 417 24.93 1.05 5.53
CA LYS A 417 24.33 2.39 5.45
C LYS A 417 23.39 2.61 6.62
N ASP A 418 22.96 3.84 6.89
CA ASP A 418 21.87 4.04 7.85
C ASP A 418 20.52 3.51 7.36
N VAL A 419 19.57 3.42 8.29
CA VAL A 419 18.24 2.85 8.07
C VAL A 419 17.42 3.60 7.02
N LEU A 420 17.66 4.90 6.81
CA LEU A 420 16.94 5.69 5.80
C LEU A 420 17.30 5.25 4.37
N LYS A 421 18.34 4.41 4.19
CA LYS A 421 18.64 3.75 2.91
C LYS A 421 17.53 2.77 2.50
N LEU A 422 16.72 2.26 3.43
CA LEU A 422 15.58 1.41 3.11
C LEU A 422 14.50 2.13 2.29
N ALA A 423 14.41 3.46 2.42
CA ALA A 423 13.47 4.29 1.67
C ALA A 423 13.87 4.55 0.21
N ASP A 424 15.06 4.13 -0.23
CA ASP A 424 15.50 4.38 -1.61
C ASP A 424 14.64 3.62 -2.64
N GLY A 425 14.47 4.23 -3.82
CA GLY A 425 13.48 3.77 -4.81
C GLY A 425 13.77 2.43 -5.48
N ASP A 426 15.00 1.92 -5.34
CA ASP A 426 15.37 0.54 -5.73
C ASP A 426 14.84 -0.50 -4.74
N ARG A 427 14.34 -0.06 -3.58
CA ARG A 427 13.87 -0.91 -2.47
C ARG A 427 12.42 -0.66 -2.10
N ALA A 428 12.01 0.60 -2.08
CA ALA A 428 10.73 1.01 -1.54
C ALA A 428 9.99 1.94 -2.52
N GLN A 429 8.76 1.56 -2.86
CA GLN A 429 7.85 2.33 -3.69
C GLN A 429 6.47 2.41 -3.02
N ALA A 430 5.84 3.56 -3.13
CA ALA A 430 4.49 3.80 -2.63
C ALA A 430 3.63 4.47 -3.72
N PRO A 431 2.41 3.97 -4.00
CA PRO A 431 1.87 2.68 -3.55
C PRO A 431 2.66 1.48 -4.11
N VAL A 432 2.47 0.31 -3.51
CA VAL A 432 2.98 -0.96 -4.06
C VAL A 432 2.29 -1.24 -5.39
N LEU A 433 3.04 -1.76 -6.36
CA LEU A 433 2.49 -2.15 -7.67
C LEU A 433 1.45 -3.26 -7.50
N SER A 434 0.23 -3.03 -8.01
CA SER A 434 -0.85 -4.02 -8.00
C SER A 434 -0.75 -4.94 -9.22
N ASN A 435 -0.99 -6.24 -9.04
CA ASN A 435 -0.93 -7.24 -10.13
C ASN A 435 -2.26 -7.39 -10.89
N GLY A 436 -3.35 -6.80 -10.39
CA GLY A 436 -4.67 -6.92 -11.01
C GLY A 436 -4.82 -6.08 -12.29
N TYR A 437 -5.54 -6.65 -13.26
CA TYR A 437 -5.91 -6.01 -14.52
C TYR A 437 -7.38 -6.29 -14.85
N LEU A 438 -7.93 -5.54 -15.82
CA LEU A 438 -9.32 -5.72 -16.24
C LEU A 438 -9.52 -7.08 -16.93
N ALA A 439 -10.47 -7.89 -16.45
CA ALA A 439 -10.82 -9.16 -17.08
C ALA A 439 -11.53 -8.98 -18.44
N ALA A 440 -12.17 -7.83 -18.68
CA ALA A 440 -12.90 -7.52 -19.89
C ALA A 440 -12.90 -6.01 -20.18
N ASN A 441 -13.20 -5.64 -21.43
CA ASN A 441 -13.37 -4.24 -21.82
C ASN A 441 -14.49 -3.56 -21.01
N ILE A 442 -14.30 -2.30 -20.66
CA ILE A 442 -15.33 -1.47 -20.03
C ILE A 442 -15.56 -0.19 -20.84
N THR A 443 -16.82 0.23 -20.96
CA THR A 443 -17.17 1.50 -21.63
C THR A 443 -16.96 2.69 -20.70
N ALA A 444 -16.98 3.92 -21.22
CA ALA A 444 -16.92 5.14 -20.41
C ALA A 444 -18.10 5.30 -19.41
N ALA A 445 -19.22 4.61 -19.65
CA ALA A 445 -20.40 4.64 -18.78
C ALA A 445 -20.47 3.45 -17.81
N ALA A 446 -19.55 2.49 -17.90
CA ALA A 446 -19.56 1.31 -17.05
C ALA A 446 -19.29 1.70 -15.58
N THR A 447 -20.16 1.22 -14.69
CA THR A 447 -20.10 1.42 -13.22
C THR A 447 -19.59 0.17 -12.49
N SER A 448 -19.15 -0.85 -13.22
CA SER A 448 -18.56 -2.06 -12.66
C SER A 448 -17.41 -2.56 -13.51
N ALA A 449 -16.44 -3.21 -12.88
CA ALA A 449 -15.33 -3.91 -13.52
C ALA A 449 -15.00 -5.19 -12.74
N THR A 450 -14.37 -6.16 -13.40
CA THR A 450 -13.90 -7.40 -12.75
C THR A 450 -12.39 -7.49 -12.92
N LEU A 451 -11.71 -7.80 -11.82
CA LEU A 451 -10.26 -8.01 -11.79
C LEU A 451 -9.88 -9.43 -12.25
N SER A 452 -8.71 -9.55 -12.85
CA SER A 452 -8.04 -10.82 -13.16
C SER A 452 -6.58 -10.72 -12.68
N PRO A 453 -5.95 -11.83 -12.23
CA PRO A 453 -6.47 -13.20 -12.09
C PRO A 453 -7.52 -13.37 -10.98
N THR A 454 -8.31 -14.45 -11.03
CA THR A 454 -9.33 -14.75 -10.01
C THR A 454 -8.71 -14.83 -8.61
N GLY A 455 -9.34 -14.18 -7.63
CA GLY A 455 -8.90 -14.09 -6.24
C GLY A 455 -8.02 -12.88 -5.93
N ILE A 456 -7.51 -12.15 -6.95
CA ILE A 456 -6.59 -11.03 -6.76
C ILE A 456 -7.23 -9.88 -5.97
N GLY A 457 -8.54 -9.68 -6.11
CA GLY A 457 -9.24 -8.64 -5.38
C GLY A 457 -9.15 -8.83 -3.87
N ASN A 458 -9.25 -10.06 -3.37
CA ASN A 458 -9.08 -10.34 -1.94
C ASN A 458 -7.62 -10.32 -1.49
N ALA A 459 -6.68 -10.63 -2.39
CA ALA A 459 -5.26 -10.72 -2.07
C ALA A 459 -4.60 -9.33 -1.95
N GLU A 460 -4.95 -8.37 -2.83
CA GLU A 460 -4.19 -7.12 -2.97
C GLU A 460 -5.03 -5.84 -2.86
N TYR A 461 -6.36 -5.88 -3.05
CA TYR A 461 -7.18 -4.66 -3.14
C TYR A 461 -7.97 -4.41 -1.84
N PRO A 462 -7.88 -3.20 -1.25
CA PRO A 462 -8.68 -2.85 -0.09
C PRO A 462 -10.18 -2.90 -0.41
N ALA A 463 -11.03 -2.94 0.62
CA ALA A 463 -12.49 -3.02 0.43
C ALA A 463 -13.08 -1.81 -0.32
N SER A 464 -12.43 -0.66 -0.21
CA SER A 464 -12.74 0.56 -0.96
C SER A 464 -11.51 1.44 -1.10
N GLY A 465 -11.51 2.32 -2.09
CA GLY A 465 -10.43 3.30 -2.27
C GLY A 465 -10.47 3.93 -3.66
N LEU A 466 -9.30 4.35 -4.14
CA LEU A 466 -9.09 4.87 -5.49
C LEU A 466 -8.23 3.88 -6.29
N VAL A 467 -8.56 3.68 -7.57
CA VAL A 467 -7.75 2.93 -8.52
C VAL A 467 -7.48 3.75 -9.77
N ALA A 468 -6.27 3.66 -10.32
CA ALA A 468 -5.89 4.16 -11.62
C ALA A 468 -5.99 3.02 -12.66
N ILE A 469 -6.93 3.14 -13.59
CA ILE A 469 -7.14 2.17 -14.67
C ILE A 469 -6.37 2.62 -15.91
N GLY A 470 -5.53 1.73 -16.43
CA GLY A 470 -4.72 1.93 -17.64
C GLY A 470 -3.72 3.10 -17.54
N GLY A 471 -3.48 3.65 -16.33
CA GLY A 471 -2.70 4.88 -16.15
C GLY A 471 -3.37 6.14 -16.74
N ARG A 472 -4.68 6.09 -17.02
CA ARG A 472 -5.39 7.16 -17.75
C ARG A 472 -6.63 7.70 -17.04
N GLU A 473 -7.20 6.93 -16.12
CA GLU A 473 -8.40 7.32 -15.39
C GLU A 473 -8.31 6.90 -13.93
N ILE A 474 -8.66 7.79 -13.00
CA ILE A 474 -8.83 7.46 -11.59
C ILE A 474 -10.32 7.23 -11.33
N CYS A 475 -10.63 6.09 -10.72
CA CYS A 475 -11.96 5.70 -10.30
C CYS A 475 -11.99 5.46 -8.79
N ALA A 476 -13.02 5.93 -8.09
CA ALA A 476 -13.31 5.44 -6.75
C ALA A 476 -13.98 4.09 -6.86
N PHE A 477 -13.68 3.16 -5.96
CA PHE A 477 -14.25 1.83 -6.00
C PHE A 477 -14.66 1.30 -4.63
N THR A 478 -15.63 0.40 -4.65
CA THR A 478 -15.91 -0.56 -3.56
C THR A 478 -15.83 -1.97 -4.14
N ARG A 479 -15.29 -2.92 -3.38
CA ARG A 479 -14.96 -4.27 -3.86
C ARG A 479 -15.79 -5.35 -3.18
N ALA A 480 -16.19 -6.37 -3.95
CA ALA A 480 -16.67 -7.65 -3.45
C ALA A 480 -16.01 -8.81 -4.24
N GLY A 481 -15.10 -9.56 -3.61
CA GLY A 481 -14.26 -10.52 -4.33
C GLY A 481 -13.40 -9.82 -5.38
N ASP A 482 -13.50 -10.24 -6.64
CA ASP A 482 -12.80 -9.59 -7.77
C ASP A 482 -13.65 -8.52 -8.48
N ALA A 483 -14.92 -8.35 -8.09
CA ALA A 483 -15.80 -7.36 -8.68
C ALA A 483 -15.64 -5.99 -8.00
N LEU A 484 -15.43 -4.96 -8.82
CA LEU A 484 -15.34 -3.56 -8.42
C LEU A 484 -16.61 -2.83 -8.85
N THR A 485 -17.23 -2.09 -7.94
CA THR A 485 -18.23 -1.06 -8.26
C THR A 485 -17.51 0.28 -8.35
N LEU A 486 -17.61 0.97 -9.48
CA LEU A 486 -16.81 2.12 -9.85
C LEU A 486 -17.63 3.41 -9.86
N THR A 487 -17.07 4.46 -9.26
CA THR A 487 -17.41 5.86 -9.56
C THR A 487 -16.30 6.43 -10.43
N ARG A 488 -16.62 6.69 -11.69
CA ARG A 488 -15.70 7.07 -12.78
C ARG A 488 -15.25 8.53 -12.69
N ALA A 489 -14.23 8.90 -13.46
CA ALA A 489 -13.79 10.30 -13.63
C ALA A 489 -13.50 11.08 -12.31
N GLN A 490 -12.68 10.50 -11.44
CA GLN A 490 -12.29 11.13 -10.17
C GLN A 490 -11.00 11.95 -10.33
N LYS A 491 -10.75 12.86 -9.37
CA LYS A 491 -9.49 13.64 -9.25
C LYS A 491 -9.02 14.28 -10.58
N GLY A 492 -9.95 14.88 -11.32
CA GLY A 492 -9.66 15.62 -12.55
C GLY A 492 -9.46 14.77 -13.81
N THR A 493 -9.62 13.44 -13.74
CA THR A 493 -9.58 12.57 -14.93
C THR A 493 -10.92 12.53 -15.66
N THR A 494 -10.91 12.09 -16.91
CA THR A 494 -12.12 11.91 -17.74
C THR A 494 -12.48 10.43 -17.84
N ALA A 495 -13.78 10.10 -17.81
CA ALA A 495 -14.24 8.73 -18.02
C ALA A 495 -14.03 8.32 -19.49
N ILE A 496 -13.26 7.25 -19.71
CA ILE A 496 -12.95 6.73 -21.05
C ILE A 496 -13.27 5.24 -21.18
N ALA A 497 -13.28 4.71 -22.40
CA ALA A 497 -13.32 3.26 -22.58
C ALA A 497 -11.93 2.66 -22.27
N HIS A 498 -11.91 1.52 -21.58
CA HIS A 498 -10.70 0.74 -21.27
C HIS A 498 -10.84 -0.67 -21.84
N GLN A 499 -9.70 -1.29 -22.14
CA GLN A 499 -9.61 -2.63 -22.71
C GLN A 499 -9.35 -3.68 -21.63
N ALA A 500 -9.68 -4.94 -21.93
CA ALA A 500 -9.20 -6.07 -21.15
C ALA A 500 -7.67 -6.03 -21.06
N GLU A 501 -7.13 -6.52 -19.96
CA GLU A 501 -5.70 -6.47 -19.61
C GLU A 501 -5.15 -5.08 -19.27
N ASP A 502 -5.96 -4.02 -19.32
CA ASP A 502 -5.55 -2.73 -18.77
C ASP A 502 -5.29 -2.87 -17.26
N ARG A 503 -4.10 -2.44 -16.83
CA ARG A 503 -3.65 -2.47 -15.44
C ARG A 503 -4.60 -1.68 -14.55
N VAL A 504 -4.97 -2.23 -13.39
CA VAL A 504 -5.76 -1.55 -12.36
C VAL A 504 -4.89 -1.31 -11.14
N GLN A 505 -4.25 -0.15 -11.03
CA GLN A 505 -3.34 0.16 -9.94
C GLN A 505 -4.10 0.78 -8.76
N VAL A 506 -3.90 0.30 -7.52
CA VAL A 506 -4.42 0.97 -6.32
C VAL A 506 -3.66 2.28 -6.09
N CYS A 507 -4.38 3.39 -5.88
CA CYS A 507 -3.79 4.68 -5.54
C CYS A 507 -3.63 4.80 -4.01
N LEU A 508 -2.54 5.45 -3.57
CA LEU A 508 -2.37 5.86 -2.18
C LEU A 508 -2.96 7.26 -1.99
N GLU A 509 -3.82 7.43 -0.98
CA GLU A 509 -4.47 8.71 -0.66
C GLU A 509 -4.17 9.12 0.79
N PHE A 510 -3.64 10.32 0.95
CA PHE A 510 -3.56 11.02 2.23
C PHE A 510 -4.54 12.20 2.20
N ASN A 511 -5.37 12.33 3.23
CA ASN A 511 -6.40 13.36 3.28
C ASN A 511 -6.32 14.15 4.59
N ALA A 512 -5.84 15.39 4.49
CA ALA A 512 -5.70 16.29 5.62
C ALA A 512 -4.91 15.67 6.78
N GLU A 513 -3.75 15.09 6.45
CA GLU A 513 -2.88 14.41 7.41
C GLU A 513 -1.70 15.28 7.83
N LYS A 514 -1.19 15.05 9.04
CA LYS A 514 0.04 15.71 9.51
C LYS A 514 1.24 15.18 8.72
N PRO A 515 2.25 16.02 8.41
CA PRO A 515 3.43 15.55 7.72
C PRO A 515 4.24 14.53 8.53
N SER A 516 4.18 14.56 9.86
CA SER A 516 4.75 13.53 10.74
C SER A 516 4.16 12.15 10.48
N GLN A 517 2.83 12.06 10.42
CA GLN A 517 2.08 10.82 10.17
C GLN A 517 2.32 10.33 8.73
N ILE A 518 2.25 11.22 7.75
CA ILE A 518 2.56 10.89 6.34
C ILE A 518 3.96 10.27 6.21
N ILE A 519 4.97 10.88 6.84
CA ILE A 519 6.35 10.37 6.78
C ILE A 519 6.47 9.03 7.53
N ARG A 520 5.81 8.87 8.68
CA ARG A 520 5.75 7.59 9.41
C ARG A 520 5.20 6.48 8.50
N ASP A 521 4.01 6.67 7.94
CA ASP A 521 3.33 5.66 7.12
C ASP A 521 4.19 5.30 5.89
N LEU A 522 4.80 6.30 5.24
CA LEU A 522 5.73 6.08 4.14
C LEU A 522 6.97 5.25 4.55
N LEU A 523 7.55 5.50 5.72
CA LEU A 523 8.75 4.81 6.18
C LEU A 523 8.45 3.40 6.74
N VAL A 524 7.38 3.24 7.50
CA VAL A 524 7.02 1.98 8.15
C VAL A 524 6.34 1.05 7.15
N ASP A 525 5.23 1.48 6.55
CA ASP A 525 4.35 0.60 5.78
C ASP A 525 4.91 0.28 4.38
N PHE A 526 5.74 1.18 3.81
CA PHE A 526 6.28 1.01 2.46
C PHE A 526 7.80 0.79 2.39
N ALA A 527 8.58 1.32 3.33
CA ALA A 527 10.03 1.10 3.36
C ALA A 527 10.49 0.07 4.39
N GLY A 528 9.60 -0.45 5.24
CA GLY A 528 9.93 -1.48 6.24
C GLY A 528 10.89 -0.98 7.33
N VAL A 529 10.89 0.32 7.62
CA VAL A 529 11.60 0.88 8.76
C VAL A 529 10.88 0.45 10.04
N ASP A 530 11.62 -0.06 11.01
CA ASP A 530 11.08 -0.44 12.32
C ASP A 530 10.46 0.79 13.00
N GLU A 531 9.19 0.65 13.43
CA GLU A 531 8.45 1.72 14.13
C GLU A 531 9.15 2.14 15.42
N ALA A 532 9.92 1.27 16.06
CA ALA A 532 10.72 1.60 17.24
C ALA A 532 11.73 2.74 17.01
N PHE A 533 12.12 2.99 15.76
CA PHE A 533 13.05 4.06 15.39
C PHE A 533 12.37 5.42 15.22
N ILE A 534 11.03 5.48 15.24
CA ILE A 534 10.24 6.68 15.00
C ILE A 534 9.57 7.12 16.31
N PRO A 535 10.10 8.14 17.00
CA PRO A 535 9.45 8.72 18.18
C PRO A 535 8.27 9.61 17.73
N ILE A 536 7.18 8.97 17.29
CA ILE A 536 6.04 9.67 16.65
C ILE A 536 5.39 10.73 17.56
N HIS A 537 5.38 10.49 18.87
CA HIS A 537 4.86 11.46 19.84
C HIS A 537 5.65 12.77 19.82
N ASP A 538 6.99 12.69 19.80
CA ASP A 538 7.86 13.86 19.77
C ASP A 538 7.73 14.61 18.43
N TRP A 539 7.56 13.86 17.33
CA TRP A 539 7.34 14.43 16.00
C TRP A 539 6.01 15.19 15.94
N ASP A 540 4.94 14.60 16.46
CA ASP A 540 3.63 15.24 16.50
C ASP A 540 3.65 16.49 17.39
N GLN A 541 4.31 16.43 18.55
CA GLN A 541 4.46 17.60 19.42
C GLN A 541 5.21 18.73 18.72
N GLU A 542 6.29 18.44 18.01
CA GLU A 542 7.08 19.41 17.24
C GLU A 542 6.23 20.04 16.11
N VAL A 543 5.50 19.22 15.34
CA VAL A 543 4.63 19.67 14.24
C VAL A 543 3.43 20.49 14.75
N ASP A 544 2.82 20.06 15.85
CA ASP A 544 1.67 20.76 16.46
C ASP A 544 2.09 22.09 17.10
N THR A 545 3.33 22.20 17.57
CA THR A 545 3.84 23.43 18.18
C THR A 545 4.26 24.44 17.12
N TYR A 546 4.96 24.01 16.06
CA TYR A 546 5.68 24.92 15.16
C TYR A 546 5.18 24.92 13.71
N LEU A 547 4.27 24.01 13.32
CA LEU A 547 3.77 23.92 11.94
C LEU A 547 2.26 24.14 11.84
N GLN A 548 1.46 23.32 12.53
CA GLN A 548 -0.02 23.33 12.53
C GLN A 548 -0.65 23.34 11.12
N ARG A 549 -0.14 22.52 10.21
CA ARG A 549 -0.67 22.38 8.84
C ARG A 549 -0.92 20.92 8.49
N LEU A 550 -1.95 20.71 7.67
CA LEU A 550 -2.32 19.42 7.13
C LEU A 550 -2.05 19.38 5.63
N TYR A 551 -1.75 18.18 5.14
CA TYR A 551 -1.36 17.92 3.76
C TYR A 551 -2.26 16.82 3.17
N THR A 552 -2.50 16.93 1.87
CA THR A 552 -3.38 16.01 1.12
C THR A 552 -2.70 15.68 -0.19
N ALA A 553 -2.59 14.41 -0.52
CA ALA A 553 -2.08 13.98 -1.82
C ALA A 553 -2.73 12.67 -2.26
N VAL A 554 -2.82 12.49 -3.58
CA VAL A 554 -3.12 11.20 -4.20
C VAL A 554 -1.90 10.80 -5.03
N ILE A 555 -1.38 9.61 -4.78
CA ILE A 555 -0.23 9.04 -5.49
C ILE A 555 -0.77 7.86 -6.30
N ALA A 556 -0.94 8.09 -7.60
CA ALA A 556 -1.63 7.15 -8.49
C ALA A 556 -0.69 6.06 -9.05
N GLU A 557 0.62 6.29 -9.05
CA GLU A 557 1.61 5.35 -9.57
C GLU A 557 2.74 5.12 -8.55
N PRO A 558 3.33 3.90 -8.52
CA PRO A 558 4.45 3.59 -7.65
C PRO A 558 5.57 4.62 -7.78
N THR A 559 5.81 5.36 -6.70
CA THR A 559 6.83 6.41 -6.61
C THR A 559 7.80 6.06 -5.49
N SER A 560 9.08 6.36 -5.68
CA SER A 560 10.11 6.16 -4.64
C SER A 560 9.71 6.80 -3.31
N VAL A 561 9.80 6.03 -2.21
CA VAL A 561 9.48 6.53 -0.86
C VAL A 561 10.38 7.72 -0.49
N ASN A 562 11.68 7.63 -0.77
CA ASN A 562 12.63 8.73 -0.56
C ASN A 562 12.19 10.00 -1.31
N GLN A 563 11.69 9.86 -2.54
CA GLN A 563 11.18 11.01 -3.30
C GLN A 563 9.95 11.63 -2.60
N LEU A 564 8.97 10.83 -2.19
CA LEU A 564 7.77 11.32 -1.53
C LEU A 564 8.08 11.99 -0.18
N VAL A 565 8.92 11.37 0.63
CA VAL A 565 9.36 11.94 1.91
C VAL A 565 10.15 13.23 1.69
N SER A 566 11.03 13.28 0.68
CA SER A 566 11.76 14.50 0.33
C SER A 566 10.82 15.64 -0.12
N GLU A 567 9.76 15.31 -0.88
CA GLU A 567 8.73 16.29 -1.23
C GLU A 567 8.03 16.87 0.01
N VAL A 568 7.67 16.03 0.99
CA VAL A 568 7.05 16.47 2.24
C VAL A 568 8.03 17.31 3.07
N ILE A 569 9.30 16.90 3.16
CA ILE A 569 10.36 17.64 3.86
C ILE A 569 10.54 19.05 3.28
N GLU A 570 10.62 19.17 1.95
CA GLU A 570 10.73 20.47 1.28
C GLU A 570 9.46 21.31 1.56
N GLN A 571 8.28 20.73 1.36
CA GLN A 571 7.02 21.50 1.37
C GLN A 571 6.48 21.85 2.77
N ALA A 572 6.88 21.10 3.78
CA ALA A 572 6.59 21.41 5.18
C ALA A 572 7.73 22.16 5.89
N GLY A 573 8.86 22.40 5.22
CA GLY A 573 10.01 23.05 5.84
C GLY A 573 10.53 22.24 7.02
N LEU A 574 10.87 20.97 6.78
CA LEU A 574 11.34 20.07 7.82
C LEU A 574 12.83 19.77 7.65
N ALA A 575 13.44 19.25 8.71
CA ALA A 575 14.73 18.60 8.68
C ALA A 575 14.57 17.23 9.32
N LEU A 576 15.05 16.18 8.63
CA LEU A 576 14.96 14.82 9.11
C LEU A 576 16.33 14.15 9.04
N GLY A 577 16.73 13.49 10.13
CA GLY A 577 18.05 12.86 10.21
C GLY A 577 18.09 11.65 11.14
N TRP A 578 18.95 10.70 10.79
CA TRP A 578 19.22 9.51 11.58
C TRP A 578 20.21 9.82 12.71
N ASP A 579 19.80 9.59 13.96
CA ASP A 579 20.68 9.57 15.11
C ASP A 579 21.16 8.13 15.34
N ASP A 580 22.35 7.81 14.85
CA ASP A 580 22.91 6.45 14.88
C ASP A 580 23.31 5.97 16.28
N ALA A 581 23.45 6.90 17.25
CA ALA A 581 23.74 6.59 18.64
C ALA A 581 22.45 6.34 19.44
N ALA A 582 21.42 7.17 19.25
CA ALA A 582 20.11 6.98 19.89
C ALA A 582 19.24 5.91 19.20
N GLN A 583 19.59 5.52 17.96
CA GLN A 583 18.80 4.63 17.12
C GLN A 583 17.40 5.18 16.80
N THR A 584 17.30 6.50 16.65
CA THR A 584 16.04 7.20 16.38
C THR A 584 16.16 8.14 15.19
N ILE A 585 15.08 8.27 14.43
CA ILE A 585 14.94 9.29 13.39
C ILE A 585 14.41 10.57 14.06
N ARG A 586 15.15 11.66 13.94
CA ARG A 586 14.74 12.97 14.43
C ARG A 586 14.04 13.74 13.33
N LEU A 587 12.92 14.37 13.66
CA LEU A 587 12.20 15.31 12.81
C LEU A 587 12.17 16.67 13.51
N GLN A 588 12.51 17.73 12.79
CA GLN A 588 12.45 19.09 13.29
C GLN A 588 11.82 20.03 12.27
N VAL A 589 11.00 20.95 12.76
CA VAL A 589 10.45 22.05 11.95
C VAL A 589 11.48 23.16 11.86
N LEU A 590 11.79 23.57 10.63
CA LEU A 590 12.70 24.68 10.35
C LEU A 590 12.14 25.99 10.94
N ARG A 591 12.89 26.58 11.87
CA ARG A 591 12.52 27.80 12.60
C ARG A 591 13.73 28.57 13.10
N GLN A 592 13.49 29.81 13.52
CA GLN A 592 14.51 30.66 14.13
C GLN A 592 15.10 30.03 15.39
N ILE A 593 16.43 30.08 15.48
CA ILE A 593 17.18 29.63 16.66
C ILE A 593 17.14 30.74 17.72
N THR A 594 16.81 30.42 18.96
CA THR A 594 16.71 31.38 20.06
C THR A 594 18.07 32.03 20.38
N THR A 595 18.07 33.23 20.95
CA THR A 595 19.30 34.00 21.26
C THR A 595 20.04 33.48 22.49
N ASP A 596 19.36 32.73 23.35
CA ASP A 596 19.89 32.05 24.54
C ASP A 596 20.43 30.64 24.26
N ALA A 597 20.36 30.17 22.99
CA ALA A 597 20.95 28.91 22.60
C ALA A 597 22.46 28.90 22.87
N ARG A 598 23.00 27.72 23.20
CA ARG A 598 24.41 27.56 23.60
C ARG A 598 25.36 28.16 22.56
N LEU A 599 26.31 28.95 23.04
CA LEU A 599 27.35 29.61 22.25
C LEU A 599 28.56 28.69 22.03
N PHE A 600 29.03 28.64 20.79
CA PHE A 600 30.34 28.15 20.39
C PHE A 600 31.24 29.33 20.03
N ASP A 601 32.37 29.41 20.73
CA ASP A 601 33.44 30.37 20.49
C ASP A 601 34.81 29.67 20.45
N GLU A 602 35.86 30.47 20.29
CA GLU A 602 37.26 30.02 20.24
C GLU A 602 37.72 29.24 21.49
N ARG A 603 36.99 29.30 22.61
CA ARG A 603 37.30 28.57 23.85
C ARG A 603 36.65 27.20 23.90
N THR A 604 35.65 26.96 23.06
CA THR A 604 34.83 25.73 23.08
C THR A 604 35.34 24.65 22.13
N TRP A 605 35.94 25.03 21.00
CA TRP A 605 36.47 24.08 20.02
C TRP A 605 37.99 23.96 20.08
N MET A 606 38.53 22.93 19.45
CA MET A 606 39.97 22.73 19.34
C MET A 606 40.62 23.81 18.47
N GLU A 607 41.71 24.38 18.98
CA GLU A 607 42.49 25.41 18.28
C GLU A 607 42.95 24.92 16.89
N GLY A 608 42.86 25.80 15.89
CA GLY A 608 43.26 25.51 14.51
C GLY A 608 42.30 24.62 13.71
N THR A 609 41.16 24.19 14.27
CA THR A 609 40.19 23.32 13.57
C THR A 609 39.02 24.08 12.93
N PHE A 610 38.81 25.34 13.30
CA PHE A 610 37.72 26.15 12.76
C PHE A 610 37.94 26.50 11.29
N ASN A 611 36.93 26.24 10.46
CA ASN A 611 36.90 26.60 9.05
C ASN A 611 35.52 27.19 8.70
N LYS A 612 35.52 28.25 7.88
CA LYS A 612 34.32 28.85 7.31
C LYS A 612 34.37 28.79 5.78
N ALA A 613 33.24 28.49 5.16
CA ALA A 613 33.07 28.46 3.71
C ALA A 613 31.81 29.24 3.30
N GLU A 614 31.96 30.16 2.35
CA GLU A 614 30.83 30.88 1.73
C GLU A 614 30.14 29.97 0.69
N GLN A 615 28.83 30.12 0.50
CA GLN A 615 28.04 29.29 -0.43
C GLN A 615 27.24 30.11 -1.47
N PRO A 616 27.89 30.94 -2.31
CA PRO A 616 27.19 31.89 -3.19
C PRO A 616 26.16 31.25 -4.15
N ASP A 617 26.42 30.02 -4.62
CA ASP A 617 25.55 29.29 -5.55
C ASP A 617 24.18 28.89 -4.96
N THR A 618 24.03 28.97 -3.64
CA THR A 618 22.76 28.65 -2.95
C THR A 618 21.80 29.84 -2.90
N ARG A 619 22.17 31.00 -3.45
CA ARG A 619 21.35 32.21 -3.44
C ARG A 619 19.99 31.99 -4.11
N VAL A 620 18.93 32.47 -3.46
CA VAL A 620 17.57 32.50 -4.01
C VAL A 620 16.97 33.89 -3.83
N SER A 621 16.51 34.52 -4.91
CA SER A 621 15.87 35.84 -4.88
C SER A 621 14.34 35.78 -5.03
N GLN A 622 13.82 34.68 -5.59
CA GLN A 622 12.38 34.46 -5.78
C GLN A 622 12.04 32.98 -5.60
N VAL A 623 10.89 32.71 -4.99
CA VAL A 623 10.35 31.35 -4.84
C VAL A 623 8.94 31.28 -5.40
N TRP A 624 8.72 30.34 -6.32
CA TRP A 624 7.44 30.12 -6.99
C TRP A 624 6.93 28.73 -6.62
N THR A 625 5.81 28.67 -5.89
CA THR A 625 5.18 27.41 -5.48
C THR A 625 3.88 27.22 -6.23
N TYR A 626 3.79 26.17 -7.04
CA TYR A 626 2.59 25.69 -7.72
C TYR A 626 1.91 24.65 -6.82
N PHE A 627 0.60 24.81 -6.58
CA PHE A 627 -0.14 23.98 -5.63
C PHE A 627 -1.59 23.75 -6.06
N GLY A 628 -2.27 22.81 -5.38
CA GLY A 628 -3.62 22.37 -5.74
C GLY A 628 -3.59 21.57 -7.06
N GLN A 629 -2.89 20.43 -7.05
CA GLN A 629 -2.78 19.52 -8.19
C GLN A 629 -4.16 19.14 -8.74
N ILE A 630 -4.31 19.16 -10.07
CA ILE A 630 -5.58 18.90 -10.76
C ILE A 630 -5.73 17.40 -11.02
N ASN A 631 -4.75 16.79 -11.68
CA ASN A 631 -4.73 15.37 -12.05
C ASN A 631 -3.43 14.70 -11.59
N PRO A 632 -3.49 13.72 -10.68
CA PRO A 632 -2.32 12.96 -10.22
C PRO A 632 -1.59 12.12 -11.27
N LEU A 633 -2.24 11.82 -12.41
CA LEU A 633 -1.65 11.03 -13.50
C LEU A 633 -0.83 11.87 -14.48
N GLU A 634 -0.99 13.19 -14.47
CA GLU A 634 -0.21 14.09 -15.32
C GLU A 634 1.17 14.37 -14.72
N LYS A 635 2.11 14.81 -15.57
CA LYS A 635 3.48 15.11 -15.14
C LYS A 635 3.50 16.15 -14.02
N ARG A 636 4.29 15.86 -12.98
CA ARG A 636 4.39 16.71 -11.77
C ARG A 636 5.00 18.08 -12.07
N ASP A 637 5.94 18.16 -12.99
CA ASP A 637 6.67 19.39 -13.34
C ASP A 637 5.94 20.25 -14.39
N ASP A 638 4.74 19.85 -14.81
CA ASP A 638 3.88 20.66 -15.68
C ASP A 638 3.11 21.73 -14.87
N PRO A 639 3.39 23.03 -15.08
CA PRO A 639 2.65 24.11 -14.42
C PRO A 639 1.14 24.08 -14.70
N ALA A 640 0.71 23.55 -15.84
CA ALA A 640 -0.72 23.51 -16.22
C ALA A 640 -1.53 22.55 -15.34
N ASN A 641 -0.87 21.61 -14.66
CA ASN A 641 -1.51 20.64 -13.76
C ASN A 641 -1.83 21.22 -12.36
N TYR A 642 -1.61 22.51 -12.13
CA TYR A 642 -1.85 23.15 -10.82
C TYR A 642 -2.86 24.28 -10.93
N ARG A 643 -3.79 24.34 -9.98
CA ARG A 643 -4.84 25.37 -9.95
C ARG A 643 -4.33 26.75 -9.57
N SER A 644 -3.21 26.84 -8.87
CA SER A 644 -2.75 28.09 -8.27
C SER A 644 -1.24 28.14 -8.10
N THR A 645 -0.72 29.36 -8.04
CA THR A 645 0.68 29.67 -7.78
C THR A 645 0.78 30.72 -6.67
N ALA A 646 1.79 30.59 -5.81
CA ALA A 646 2.20 31.59 -4.82
C ALA A 646 3.64 32.02 -5.12
N ILE A 647 3.89 33.34 -5.07
CA ILE A 647 5.19 33.95 -5.38
C ILE A 647 5.61 34.78 -4.16
N SER A 648 6.81 34.54 -3.65
CA SER A 648 7.51 35.48 -2.76
C SER A 648 8.80 35.95 -3.42
N GLN A 649 9.13 37.22 -3.24
CA GLN A 649 10.32 37.85 -3.79
C GLN A 649 11.02 38.66 -2.70
N ASP A 650 12.34 38.63 -2.69
CA ASP A 650 13.14 39.49 -1.81
C ASP A 650 12.94 40.96 -2.20
N PRO A 651 12.43 41.83 -1.30
CA PRO A 651 12.21 43.24 -1.60
C PRO A 651 13.51 43.98 -1.96
N ASN A 652 14.66 43.50 -1.49
CA ASN A 652 15.95 44.10 -1.76
C ASN A 652 16.56 43.64 -3.08
N ALA A 653 16.02 42.57 -3.70
CA ALA A 653 16.57 42.00 -4.93
C ALA A 653 16.59 42.99 -6.11
N ALA A 654 15.70 44.00 -6.12
CA ALA A 654 15.70 45.05 -7.15
C ALA A 654 16.83 46.08 -6.98
N PHE A 655 17.44 46.17 -5.80
CA PHE A 655 18.50 47.13 -5.46
C PHE A 655 19.89 46.50 -5.47
N ILE A 656 19.97 45.17 -5.55
CA ILE A 656 21.20 44.40 -5.61
C ILE A 656 21.45 44.08 -7.09
N ASP A 657 22.57 44.55 -7.66
CA ASP A 657 22.96 44.31 -9.06
C ASP A 657 23.43 42.85 -9.28
N GLN A 658 22.50 41.90 -9.10
CA GLN A 658 22.70 40.47 -9.26
C GLN A 658 21.55 39.85 -10.05
N PRO A 659 21.82 38.81 -10.87
CA PRO A 659 20.78 38.14 -11.65
C PRO A 659 19.74 37.49 -10.74
N ALA A 660 18.51 37.36 -11.26
CA ALA A 660 17.43 36.68 -10.55
C ALA A 660 17.74 35.19 -10.39
N ALA A 661 17.69 34.69 -9.16
CA ALA A 661 17.81 33.28 -8.82
C ALA A 661 16.43 32.76 -8.39
N ILE A 662 15.74 32.08 -9.31
CA ILE A 662 14.35 31.63 -9.13
C ILE A 662 14.32 30.15 -8.74
N ARG A 663 13.70 29.85 -7.59
CA ARG A 663 13.40 28.49 -7.14
C ARG A 663 11.94 28.17 -7.47
N LYS A 664 11.68 27.07 -8.20
CA LYS A 664 10.32 26.59 -8.50
C LYS A 664 10.03 25.31 -7.70
N ILE A 665 8.85 25.24 -7.12
CA ILE A 665 8.35 24.09 -6.34
C ILE A 665 7.00 23.68 -6.91
N TYR A 666 6.85 22.39 -7.19
CA TYR A 666 5.63 21.78 -7.70
C TYR A 666 5.05 20.86 -6.62
N SER A 667 4.11 21.40 -5.85
CA SER A 667 3.57 20.76 -4.65
C SER A 667 2.31 19.97 -4.97
N ARG A 668 2.41 18.63 -4.85
CA ARG A 668 1.22 17.76 -4.83
C ARG A 668 0.51 17.74 -3.46
N TRP A 669 1.23 18.08 -2.38
CA TRP A 669 0.76 17.91 -1.01
C TRP A 669 -0.03 19.10 -0.47
N ILE A 670 0.19 20.30 -1.00
CA ILE A 670 -0.57 21.49 -0.61
C ILE A 670 -1.86 21.52 -1.45
N PRO A 671 -3.04 21.33 -0.82
CA PRO A 671 -4.30 21.26 -1.56
C PRO A 671 -4.76 22.64 -2.05
N ALA A 672 -5.85 22.67 -2.81
CA ALA A 672 -6.51 23.92 -3.15
C ALA A 672 -6.85 24.73 -1.89
N LEU A 673 -6.89 26.07 -2.00
CA LEU A 673 -7.05 27.02 -0.88
C LEU A 673 -5.85 27.11 0.08
N GLY A 674 -4.83 26.25 -0.04
CA GLY A 674 -3.60 26.25 0.77
C GLY A 674 -2.58 27.36 0.48
N ARG A 675 -3.02 28.52 -0.02
CA ARG A 675 -2.13 29.62 -0.43
C ARG A 675 -1.23 30.11 0.72
N SER A 676 -1.76 30.22 1.93
CA SER A 676 -0.98 30.63 3.10
C SER A 676 0.15 29.65 3.43
N THR A 677 -0.08 28.35 3.23
CA THR A 677 0.93 27.30 3.43
C THR A 677 2.05 27.44 2.39
N ALA A 678 1.69 27.69 1.13
CA ALA A 678 2.66 27.91 0.06
C ALA A 678 3.48 29.20 0.24
N LEU A 679 2.88 30.30 0.71
CA LEU A 679 3.59 31.54 1.02
C LEU A 679 4.58 31.36 2.17
N ARG A 680 4.16 30.69 3.25
CA ARG A 680 5.06 30.37 4.36
C ARG A 680 6.28 29.55 3.91
N LEU A 681 6.07 28.53 3.08
CA LEU A 681 7.16 27.75 2.49
C LEU A 681 8.13 28.65 1.72
N ASN A 682 7.59 29.53 0.86
CA ASN A 682 8.41 30.46 0.09
C ASN A 682 9.23 31.37 0.99
N ASP A 683 8.64 31.90 2.06
CA ASP A 683 9.29 32.84 2.98
C ASP A 683 10.38 32.15 3.82
N ILE A 684 10.18 30.87 4.20
CA ILE A 684 11.22 30.05 4.83
C ILE A 684 12.44 29.89 3.92
N ILE A 685 12.21 29.53 2.66
CA ILE A 685 13.30 29.35 1.68
C ILE A 685 13.99 30.68 1.41
N LEU A 686 13.21 31.74 1.20
CA LEU A 686 13.75 33.07 0.94
C LEU A 686 14.56 33.60 2.13
N GLY A 687 14.10 33.37 3.37
CA GLY A 687 14.82 33.83 4.55
C GLY A 687 16.15 33.13 4.78
N ARG A 688 16.25 31.86 4.38
CA ARG A 688 17.49 31.09 4.47
C ARG A 688 18.47 31.39 3.34
N PHE A 689 17.97 31.64 2.14
CA PHE A 689 18.80 31.66 0.91
C PHE A 689 18.87 33.02 0.20
N SER A 690 18.13 34.04 0.63
CA SER A 690 18.28 35.42 0.09
C SER A 690 19.70 35.94 0.31
N THR A 691 20.20 35.78 1.54
CA THR A 691 21.63 35.88 1.88
C THR A 691 22.17 34.46 2.00
N PRO A 692 23.09 34.03 1.12
CA PRO A 692 23.60 32.66 1.11
C PRO A 692 24.17 32.26 2.48
N PRO A 693 23.73 31.12 3.05
CA PRO A 693 24.19 30.69 4.37
C PRO A 693 25.64 30.21 4.31
N ARG A 694 26.43 30.55 5.32
CA ARG A 694 27.80 30.05 5.45
C ARG A 694 27.82 28.63 6.03
N LYS A 695 28.84 27.86 5.64
CA LYS A 695 29.19 26.57 6.25
C LYS A 695 30.31 26.74 7.24
N PHE A 696 30.17 26.11 8.40
CA PHE A 696 31.14 26.10 9.48
C PHE A 696 31.57 24.67 9.78
N ARG A 697 32.85 24.49 10.07
CA ARG A 697 33.42 23.23 10.53
C ARG A 697 34.35 23.48 11.70
N PHE A 698 34.23 22.71 12.76
CA PHE A 698 35.12 22.77 13.93
C PHE A 698 35.12 21.42 14.66
N ASP A 699 36.20 21.13 15.40
CA ASP A 699 36.32 19.87 16.13
C ASP A 699 36.18 20.08 17.65
N LEU A 700 35.49 19.14 18.30
CA LEU A 700 35.30 19.06 19.76
C LEU A 700 35.98 17.82 20.33
N PHE A 701 36.51 17.93 21.56
CA PHE A 701 37.03 16.77 22.28
C PHE A 701 35.92 15.74 22.57
N ARG A 702 36.27 14.45 22.58
CA ARG A 702 35.30 13.36 22.85
C ARG A 702 34.56 13.49 24.20
N PRO A 703 35.20 13.85 25.34
CA PRO A 703 34.51 14.17 26.60
C PRO A 703 33.69 15.48 26.60
N GLY A 704 33.58 16.20 25.48
CA GLY A 704 32.78 17.42 25.33
C GLY A 704 31.55 17.27 24.42
N ARG A 705 31.32 16.06 23.88
CA ARG A 705 30.21 15.78 22.94
C ARG A 705 28.83 15.95 23.56
N GLU A 706 28.67 15.74 24.86
CA GLU A 706 27.37 15.61 25.53
C GLU A 706 26.41 16.80 25.30
N ALA A 707 26.90 17.90 24.74
CA ALA A 707 26.12 19.09 24.43
C ALA A 707 25.78 19.34 22.94
N VAL A 708 26.23 18.49 22.00
CA VAL A 708 26.00 18.70 20.56
C VAL A 708 25.18 17.58 19.94
N VAL A 709 24.06 17.95 19.35
CA VAL A 709 23.08 17.04 18.76
C VAL A 709 22.93 17.33 17.28
N LEU A 710 22.75 16.28 16.48
CA LEU A 710 22.49 16.39 15.05
C LEU A 710 21.14 17.09 14.83
N GLY A 711 21.10 18.13 13.99
CA GLY A 711 19.94 19.02 13.81
C GLY A 711 19.81 20.13 14.87
N GLY A 712 20.59 20.08 15.95
CA GLY A 712 20.53 21.07 17.02
C GLY A 712 20.88 22.48 16.56
N GLY A 713 20.15 23.47 17.06
CA GLY A 713 20.38 24.89 16.84
C GLY A 713 21.25 25.51 17.93
N TYR A 714 22.27 26.26 17.53
CA TYR A 714 23.28 26.86 18.41
C TYR A 714 23.64 28.27 17.96
N ARG A 715 24.46 28.94 18.76
CA ARG A 715 25.08 30.24 18.43
C ARG A 715 26.56 30.08 18.16
N LEU A 716 27.11 30.88 17.25
CA LEU A 716 28.52 30.89 16.91
C LEU A 716 29.08 32.31 16.85
N GLU A 717 30.22 32.51 17.53
CA GLU A 717 31.00 33.74 17.48
C GLU A 717 32.47 33.42 17.12
N HIS A 718 33.06 34.22 16.25
CA HIS A 718 34.47 34.08 15.89
C HIS A 718 35.07 35.44 15.51
N ALA A 719 36.37 35.63 15.75
CA ALA A 719 37.05 36.90 15.47
C ALA A 719 36.97 37.33 14.00
N THR A 720 36.87 36.39 13.06
CA THR A 720 36.76 36.68 11.62
C THR A 720 35.32 36.87 11.13
N ILE A 721 34.36 36.94 12.05
CA ILE A 721 32.94 37.14 11.77
C ILE A 721 32.50 38.35 12.58
N GLN A 722 32.32 39.47 11.88
CA GLN A 722 32.06 40.76 12.49
C GLN A 722 30.82 41.41 11.89
N ASP A 723 30.16 42.25 12.68
CA ASP A 723 29.08 43.12 12.21
C ASP A 723 29.64 44.38 11.52
N ALA A 724 28.76 45.27 11.08
CA ALA A 724 29.14 46.51 10.40
C ALA A 724 29.99 47.47 11.27
N THR A 725 30.01 47.30 12.59
CA THR A 725 30.82 48.09 13.52
C THR A 725 32.20 47.49 13.77
N GLY A 726 32.45 46.27 13.28
CA GLY A 726 33.66 45.50 13.57
C GLY A 726 33.59 44.70 14.88
N ALA A 727 32.45 44.74 15.59
CA ALA A 727 32.22 43.88 16.75
C ALA A 727 31.96 42.43 16.32
N ARG A 728 32.24 41.46 17.19
CA ARG A 728 31.99 40.04 16.90
C ARG A 728 30.49 39.82 16.67
N ALA A 729 30.13 39.18 15.57
CA ALA A 729 28.73 38.87 15.28
C ALA A 729 28.33 37.52 15.88
N ASN A 730 27.15 37.49 16.52
CA ASN A 730 26.55 36.28 17.08
C ASN A 730 25.60 35.64 16.06
N LEU A 731 26.06 34.59 15.39
CA LEU A 731 25.33 33.94 14.30
C LEU A 731 24.54 32.72 14.77
N PRO A 732 23.27 32.55 14.33
CA PRO A 732 22.54 31.29 14.50
C PRO A 732 23.09 30.22 13.54
N ILE A 733 23.40 29.04 14.07
CA ILE A 733 23.90 27.90 13.28
C ILE A 733 23.12 26.62 13.61
N GLN A 734 22.92 25.76 12.62
CA GLN A 734 22.30 24.44 12.81
C GLN A 734 23.26 23.33 12.41
N VAL A 735 23.41 22.32 13.27
CA VAL A 735 24.34 21.21 13.03
C VAL A 735 23.78 20.25 11.99
N VAL A 736 24.47 20.12 10.86
CA VAL A 736 24.05 19.27 9.74
C VAL A 736 24.81 17.96 9.67
N ARG A 737 25.98 17.85 10.31
CA ARG A 737 26.78 16.62 10.32
C ARG A 737 27.61 16.50 11.59
N LEU A 738 27.64 15.30 12.14
CA LEU A 738 28.49 14.93 13.28
C LEU A 738 29.33 13.71 12.93
N ASN A 739 30.63 13.88 12.76
CA ASN A 739 31.54 12.80 12.39
C ASN A 739 32.37 12.32 13.59
N PRO A 740 32.16 11.06 14.08
CA PRO A 740 32.93 10.49 15.18
C PRO A 740 34.30 9.97 14.75
N SER A 741 35.37 10.63 15.20
CA SER A 741 36.73 10.08 15.15
C SER A 741 37.08 9.32 16.45
N SER A 742 38.27 8.71 16.51
CA SER A 742 38.74 7.97 17.69
C SER A 742 38.94 8.87 18.91
N ASP A 743 39.35 10.11 18.71
CA ASP A 743 39.76 11.08 19.74
C ASP A 743 38.90 12.35 19.79
N ARG A 744 38.22 12.70 18.69
CA ARG A 744 37.42 13.92 18.54
C ARG A 744 36.10 13.72 17.79
N TYR A 745 35.23 14.71 17.89
CA TYR A 745 34.05 14.87 17.05
C TYR A 745 34.23 16.06 16.13
N GLN A 746 34.04 15.83 14.84
CA GLN A 746 34.00 16.89 13.87
C GLN A 746 32.56 17.32 13.64
N VAL A 747 32.29 18.60 13.87
CA VAL A 747 30.98 19.22 13.70
C VAL A 747 31.00 20.00 12.39
N GLU A 748 30.02 19.76 11.52
CA GLU A 748 29.70 20.67 10.42
C GLU A 748 28.32 21.27 10.68
N ALA A 749 28.24 22.60 10.55
CA ALA A 749 27.02 23.37 10.77
C ALA A 749 26.80 24.35 9.62
N GLU A 750 25.54 24.72 9.39
CA GLU A 750 25.13 25.71 8.41
C GLU A 750 24.49 26.91 9.12
N GLU A 751 24.74 28.11 8.63
CA GLU A 751 24.10 29.33 9.11
C GLU A 751 22.59 29.27 8.92
N ALA A 752 21.83 29.49 9.98
CA ALA A 752 20.37 29.43 9.99
C ALA A 752 19.81 30.85 9.93
N ASN A 753 19.88 31.46 8.75
CA ASN A 753 19.29 32.78 8.48
C ASN A 753 17.77 32.68 8.36
N TRP A 754 17.05 33.64 8.94
CA TRP A 754 15.59 33.70 8.85
C TRP A 754 15.17 35.13 8.57
N LEU A 755 14.20 35.30 7.69
CA LEU A 755 13.43 36.54 7.68
C LEU A 755 12.64 36.59 9.00
N PRO A 756 12.41 37.77 9.59
CA PRO A 756 11.48 37.89 10.70
C PRO A 756 10.13 37.35 10.24
N PHE A 757 9.72 36.21 10.77
CA PHE A 757 8.38 35.70 10.51
C PHE A 757 7.41 36.52 11.34
N ASP A 758 6.25 36.83 10.75
CA ASP A 758 5.13 37.31 11.54
C ASP A 758 4.56 36.11 12.31
N ASP A 759 4.86 36.02 13.61
CA ASP A 759 4.35 34.96 14.50
C ASP A 759 2.81 34.84 14.47
N ALA A 760 2.12 35.87 13.96
CA ALA A 760 0.70 35.82 13.65
C ALA A 760 0.30 34.64 12.75
N PHE A 761 1.22 34.01 12.00
CA PHE A 761 0.86 32.85 11.17
C PHE A 761 0.42 31.61 11.97
N LEU A 762 0.89 31.46 13.23
CA LEU A 762 0.48 30.38 14.13
C LEU A 762 -0.85 30.70 14.82
N THR A 763 -1.08 31.98 15.10
CA THR A 763 -2.31 32.44 15.74
C THR A 763 -3.41 32.81 14.75
N THR A 764 -3.11 32.95 13.45
CA THR A 764 -4.09 33.38 12.44
C THR A 764 -4.15 32.40 11.27
N ARG A 765 -5.22 31.60 11.26
CA ARG A 765 -5.51 30.58 10.25
C ARG A 765 -6.22 31.21 9.04
N THR A 766 -5.42 31.65 8.07
CA THR A 766 -5.93 32.34 6.87
C THR A 766 -6.37 31.36 5.75
N ILE A 767 -7.57 31.54 5.21
CA ILE A 767 -8.12 30.83 4.05
C ILE A 767 -8.50 31.85 2.97
N VAL A 768 -7.96 31.69 1.76
CA VAL A 768 -8.18 32.63 0.65
C VAL A 768 -8.96 31.97 -0.48
N ILE A 769 -10.14 32.52 -0.78
CA ILE A 769 -10.97 32.11 -1.92
C ILE A 769 -10.62 33.01 -3.11
N GLY A 770 -9.74 32.49 -3.97
CA GLY A 770 -9.20 33.22 -5.12
C GLY A 770 -9.93 32.99 -6.45
N THR A 771 -10.83 32.00 -6.51
CA THR A 771 -11.60 31.65 -7.71
C THR A 771 -13.05 31.35 -7.36
N GLY A 772 -13.95 31.51 -8.33
CA GLY A 772 -15.37 31.26 -8.13
C GLY A 772 -15.64 29.84 -7.68
N THR A 773 -16.49 29.68 -6.66
CA THR A 773 -16.84 28.37 -6.09
C THR A 773 -18.32 28.35 -5.73
N ASN A 774 -18.91 27.16 -5.56
CA ASN A 774 -20.29 27.02 -5.12
C ASN A 774 -20.37 26.21 -3.82
N ASN A 775 -21.40 26.47 -3.01
CA ASN A 775 -21.72 25.73 -1.79
C ASN A 775 -20.54 25.65 -0.82
N PHE A 776 -19.83 26.76 -0.63
CA PHE A 776 -18.61 26.78 0.16
C PHE A 776 -18.92 26.57 1.65
N ASN A 777 -18.23 25.62 2.27
CA ASN A 777 -18.29 25.41 3.72
C ASN A 777 -16.93 25.77 4.35
N LEU A 778 -16.90 26.79 5.21
CA LEU A 778 -15.67 27.30 5.82
C LEU A 778 -15.03 26.26 6.75
N ARG A 779 -15.83 25.53 7.53
CA ARG A 779 -15.33 24.50 8.44
C ARG A 779 -14.67 23.34 7.68
N THR A 780 -15.32 22.85 6.62
CA THR A 780 -14.73 21.82 5.75
C THR A 780 -13.43 22.30 5.09
N ALA A 781 -13.39 23.55 4.62
CA ALA A 781 -12.17 24.13 4.04
C ALA A 781 -11.04 24.25 5.08
N HIS A 782 -11.36 24.68 6.30
CA HIS A 782 -10.41 24.75 7.41
C HIS A 782 -9.81 23.37 7.73
N ASP A 783 -10.66 22.37 7.93
CA ASP A 783 -10.22 21.02 8.33
C ASP A 783 -9.40 20.32 7.24
N SER A 784 -9.45 20.80 5.99
CA SER A 784 -8.57 20.33 4.92
C SER A 784 -7.15 20.92 4.93
N LEU A 785 -6.91 21.96 5.74
CA LEU A 785 -5.68 22.76 5.74
C LEU A 785 -5.01 22.84 7.12
N PHE A 786 -5.81 22.73 8.19
CA PHE A 786 -5.39 22.99 9.57
C PHE A 786 -5.95 21.93 10.51
N PRO A 787 -5.22 21.60 11.60
CA PRO A 787 -5.74 20.74 12.67
C PRO A 787 -7.07 21.25 13.22
N ALA A 788 -7.97 20.33 13.59
CA ALA A 788 -9.28 20.69 14.15
C ALA A 788 -9.10 21.66 15.34
N PRO A 789 -9.90 22.75 15.40
CA PRO A 789 -9.76 23.75 16.45
C PRO A 789 -10.19 23.19 17.80
N THR A 790 -9.42 23.50 18.85
CA THR A 790 -9.60 23.03 20.23
C THR A 790 -9.99 24.18 21.18
N ALA A 791 -10.39 23.85 22.41
CA ALA A 791 -10.63 24.88 23.44
C ALA A 791 -9.35 25.62 23.84
N GLN A 792 -8.19 24.94 23.73
CA GLN A 792 -6.87 25.50 23.96
C GLN A 792 -6.52 26.55 22.89
N ASP A 793 -6.87 26.31 21.63
CA ASP A 793 -6.69 27.30 20.56
C ASP A 793 -7.46 28.59 20.85
N VAL A 794 -8.69 28.47 21.35
CA VAL A 794 -9.50 29.62 21.79
C VAL A 794 -8.82 30.37 22.93
N ALA A 795 -8.30 29.66 23.94
CA ALA A 795 -7.58 30.25 25.06
C ALA A 795 -6.26 30.93 24.64
N ALA A 796 -5.60 30.40 23.60
CA ALA A 796 -4.39 30.95 23.01
C ALA A 796 -4.65 32.13 22.06
N GLY A 797 -5.92 32.49 21.80
CA GLY A 797 -6.30 33.60 20.95
C GLY A 797 -6.13 33.33 19.45
N VAL A 798 -6.22 32.07 19.02
CA VAL A 798 -6.15 31.70 17.60
C VAL A 798 -7.40 32.23 16.87
N GLU A 799 -7.23 32.87 15.71
CA GLU A 799 -8.28 33.42 14.85
C GLU A 799 -8.34 32.68 13.50
N VAL A 800 -9.55 32.49 12.96
CA VAL A 800 -9.76 32.06 11.56
C VAL A 800 -10.09 33.27 10.69
N LEU A 801 -9.28 33.53 9.67
CA LEU A 801 -9.48 34.61 8.71
C LEU A 801 -9.85 34.06 7.34
N CYS A 802 -11.09 34.26 6.89
CA CYS A 802 -11.52 33.91 5.54
C CYS A 802 -11.56 35.15 4.64
N ILE A 803 -10.84 35.12 3.51
CA ILE A 803 -10.78 36.23 2.56
C ILE A 803 -11.37 35.79 1.22
N ILE A 804 -12.39 36.50 0.74
CA ILE A 804 -12.91 36.37 -0.62
C ILE A 804 -12.33 37.50 -1.46
N ASN A 805 -11.56 37.16 -2.50
CA ASN A 805 -10.92 38.16 -3.35
C ASN A 805 -11.93 38.94 -4.21
N SER A 806 -11.54 40.13 -4.65
CA SER A 806 -12.32 40.91 -5.61
C SER A 806 -12.49 40.13 -6.93
N GLY A 807 -13.66 40.27 -7.57
CA GLY A 807 -14.03 39.54 -8.77
C GLY A 807 -14.41 38.06 -8.55
N VAL A 808 -14.25 37.53 -7.34
CA VAL A 808 -14.64 36.15 -7.00
C VAL A 808 -16.09 36.10 -6.55
N THR A 809 -16.81 35.09 -7.05
CA THR A 809 -18.19 34.83 -6.63
C THR A 809 -18.32 33.46 -5.95
N VAL A 810 -18.86 33.46 -4.73
CA VAL A 810 -19.30 32.26 -4.00
C VAL A 810 -20.80 32.08 -4.24
N GLY A 811 -21.17 31.04 -4.99
CA GLY A 811 -22.53 30.78 -5.45
C GLY A 811 -23.20 29.56 -4.82
N ALA A 812 -24.44 29.28 -5.23
CA ALA A 812 -25.18 28.09 -4.81
C ALA A 812 -25.65 27.27 -6.02
N THR A 813 -25.56 25.94 -5.94
CA THR A 813 -26.03 25.04 -7.02
C THR A 813 -27.52 24.75 -6.96
N SER A 814 -28.18 24.95 -5.82
CA SER A 814 -29.62 24.77 -5.60
C SER A 814 -30.15 25.87 -4.68
N THR A 815 -31.47 26.10 -4.66
CA THR A 815 -32.11 27.03 -3.72
C THR A 815 -32.18 26.48 -2.30
N THR A 816 -32.00 25.17 -2.13
CA THR A 816 -31.97 24.47 -0.84
C THR A 816 -30.59 24.47 -0.17
N VAL A 817 -29.53 24.71 -0.94
CA VAL A 817 -28.15 24.80 -0.44
C VAL A 817 -27.75 26.26 -0.29
N ARG A 818 -26.88 26.53 0.69
CA ARG A 818 -26.36 27.86 0.98
C ARG A 818 -25.19 28.15 0.05
N ALA A 819 -24.98 29.41 -0.32
CA ALA A 819 -23.79 29.77 -1.08
C ALA A 819 -22.53 29.68 -0.22
N PHE A 820 -22.59 30.25 0.99
CA PHE A 820 -21.52 30.20 1.99
C PHE A 820 -22.09 29.73 3.33
N ASP A 821 -21.55 28.66 3.88
CA ASP A 821 -21.87 28.11 5.20
C ASP A 821 -20.65 28.22 6.12
N VAL A 822 -20.80 28.88 7.26
CA VAL A 822 -19.71 29.00 8.25
C VAL A 822 -19.39 27.65 8.89
N GLY A 823 -20.37 26.75 9.04
CA GLY A 823 -20.20 25.48 9.74
C GLY A 823 -20.20 25.59 11.27
N SER A 824 -19.79 24.51 11.94
CA SER A 824 -19.80 24.38 13.41
C SER A 824 -18.39 24.50 13.99
N TRP A 825 -18.26 25.27 15.08
CA TRP A 825 -16.98 25.64 15.69
C TRP A 825 -17.04 25.51 17.22
N PRO A 826 -15.89 25.33 17.90
CA PRO A 826 -15.82 25.43 19.35
C PRO A 826 -16.32 26.80 19.83
N THR A 827 -17.04 26.82 20.95
CA THR A 827 -17.55 28.07 21.54
C THR A 827 -16.41 29.04 21.81
N GLY A 828 -16.60 30.30 21.39
CA GLY A 828 -15.60 31.37 21.59
C GLY A 828 -14.55 31.48 20.49
N MET A 829 -14.52 30.58 19.50
CA MET A 829 -13.56 30.67 18.38
C MET A 829 -13.76 31.96 17.58
N PRO A 830 -12.75 32.86 17.50
CA PRO A 830 -12.79 34.05 16.67
C PRO A 830 -12.75 33.70 15.18
N ILE A 831 -13.73 34.20 14.42
CA ILE A 831 -13.80 34.02 12.96
C ILE A 831 -14.08 35.36 12.31
N THR A 832 -13.21 35.77 11.39
CA THR A 832 -13.37 36.98 10.58
C THR A 832 -13.56 36.60 9.12
N ILE A 833 -14.64 37.10 8.51
CA ILE A 833 -14.92 36.96 7.08
C ILE A 833 -14.73 38.32 6.42
N ARG A 834 -13.70 38.42 5.57
CA ARG A 834 -13.43 39.57 4.71
C ARG A 834 -13.93 39.29 3.31
N ASN A 835 -15.10 39.83 2.98
CA ASN A 835 -15.69 39.70 1.66
C ASN A 835 -15.34 40.91 0.78
N ASN A 836 -14.38 40.77 -0.14
CA ASN A 836 -14.11 41.76 -1.20
C ASN A 836 -14.79 41.39 -2.53
N GLY A 837 -15.42 40.21 -2.61
CA GLY A 837 -16.06 39.68 -3.81
C GLY A 837 -17.58 39.69 -3.69
N ARG A 838 -18.19 38.57 -4.07
CA ARG A 838 -19.64 38.39 -4.04
C ARG A 838 -20.03 37.05 -3.44
N ILE A 839 -20.95 37.06 -2.48
CA ILE A 839 -21.64 35.85 -2.00
C ILE A 839 -23.07 35.93 -2.53
N GLN A 840 -23.54 34.94 -3.28
CA GLN A 840 -24.86 35.01 -3.89
C GLN A 840 -25.60 33.68 -3.96
N GLY A 841 -26.83 33.66 -3.46
CA GLY A 841 -27.73 32.51 -3.57
C GLY A 841 -28.25 32.24 -4.99
N ARG A 842 -28.77 31.03 -5.22
CA ARG A 842 -29.39 30.62 -6.49
C ARG A 842 -30.73 31.34 -6.71
N GLY A 843 -31.08 31.69 -7.94
CA GLY A 843 -32.41 32.20 -8.26
C GLY A 843 -33.50 31.13 -8.19
N GLY A 844 -34.69 31.49 -7.72
CA GLY A 844 -35.86 30.62 -7.73
C GLY A 844 -36.42 30.40 -9.13
N ASN A 845 -36.82 29.17 -9.47
CA ASN A 845 -37.41 28.90 -10.78
C ASN A 845 -38.79 29.55 -10.91
N GLY A 846 -39.14 30.03 -12.10
CA GLY A 846 -40.48 30.55 -12.36
C GLY A 846 -41.56 29.47 -12.30
N GLY A 847 -42.75 29.83 -11.86
CA GLY A 847 -43.90 28.93 -11.79
C GLY A 847 -44.45 28.60 -13.18
N ALA A 848 -44.96 27.38 -13.37
CA ALA A 848 -45.59 26.99 -14.63
C ALA A 848 -46.90 27.77 -14.86
N GLY A 849 -47.19 28.15 -16.11
CA GLY A 849 -48.46 28.77 -16.47
C GLY A 849 -49.64 27.80 -16.30
N GLY A 850 -50.79 28.32 -15.90
CA GLY A 850 -52.01 27.53 -15.72
C GLY A 850 -52.60 27.03 -17.04
N LEU A 851 -53.41 25.97 -16.95
CA LEU A 851 -54.30 25.50 -18.02
C LEU A 851 -55.65 25.20 -17.40
N TYR A 852 -56.74 25.79 -17.90
CA TYR A 852 -58.06 25.65 -17.31
C TYR A 852 -58.43 24.18 -17.04
N PRO A 853 -58.94 23.84 -15.85
CA PRO A 853 -59.30 24.70 -14.72
C PRO A 853 -58.17 24.94 -13.70
N ASN A 854 -56.93 24.59 -14.03
CA ASN A 854 -55.78 24.71 -13.12
C ASN A 854 -55.20 26.14 -13.08
N ARG A 855 -54.93 26.59 -11.86
CA ARG A 855 -54.24 27.86 -11.57
C ARG A 855 -52.78 27.86 -12.03
N GLY A 856 -52.18 29.03 -12.10
CA GLY A 856 -50.73 29.18 -12.28
C GLY A 856 -49.94 28.59 -11.10
N GLY A 857 -48.80 27.97 -11.39
CA GLY A 857 -47.85 27.47 -10.40
C GLY A 857 -47.15 28.60 -9.67
N ASN A 858 -46.84 28.41 -8.39
CA ASN A 858 -46.06 29.37 -7.61
C ASN A 858 -44.61 29.41 -8.10
N GLY A 859 -44.00 30.59 -8.03
CA GLY A 859 -42.56 30.74 -8.22
C GLY A 859 -41.78 30.10 -7.07
N GLY A 860 -40.62 29.53 -7.40
CA GLY A 860 -39.68 28.97 -6.44
C GLY A 860 -39.03 30.05 -5.58
N VAL A 861 -38.73 29.72 -4.33
CA VAL A 861 -38.02 30.60 -3.39
C VAL A 861 -36.55 30.76 -3.82
N GLY A 862 -36.00 31.95 -3.67
CA GLY A 862 -34.57 32.21 -3.89
C GLY A 862 -33.68 31.54 -2.83
N GLY A 863 -32.47 31.13 -3.22
CA GLY A 863 -31.49 30.50 -2.34
C GLY A 863 -30.81 31.48 -1.38
N LYS A 864 -30.33 30.96 -0.26
CA LYS A 864 -29.65 31.75 0.78
C LYS A 864 -28.19 32.03 0.40
N ALA A 865 -27.68 33.21 0.73
CA ALA A 865 -26.30 33.59 0.44
C ALA A 865 -25.34 33.17 1.58
N LEU A 866 -25.28 33.92 2.68
CA LEU A 866 -24.44 33.60 3.84
C LEU A 866 -25.27 32.97 4.96
N TYR A 867 -24.79 31.88 5.53
CA TYR A 867 -25.41 31.19 6.66
C TYR A 867 -24.42 31.02 7.81
N THR A 868 -24.85 31.37 9.02
CA THR A 868 -24.09 31.12 10.25
C THR A 868 -24.99 30.85 11.46
N ARG A 869 -24.49 30.05 12.40
CA ARG A 869 -25.03 29.91 13.77
C ARG A 869 -23.92 30.06 14.82
N HIS A 870 -22.74 30.48 14.37
CA HIS A 870 -21.57 30.75 15.20
C HIS A 870 -21.24 32.25 15.13
N PRO A 871 -20.87 32.90 16.25
CA PRO A 871 -20.46 34.29 16.23
C PRO A 871 -19.32 34.56 15.24
N ILE A 872 -19.49 35.52 14.33
CA ILE A 872 -18.47 35.94 13.36
C ILE A 872 -18.31 37.45 13.33
N THR A 873 -17.12 37.91 12.95
CA THR A 873 -16.87 39.29 12.50
C THR A 873 -16.98 39.33 10.98
N LEU A 874 -17.81 40.24 10.46
CA LEU A 874 -18.04 40.38 9.02
C LEU A 874 -17.54 41.74 8.50
N GLU A 875 -16.50 41.68 7.68
CA GLU A 875 -15.94 42.80 6.92
C GLU A 875 -16.39 42.69 5.46
N ASN A 876 -17.57 43.21 5.13
CA ASN A 876 -18.11 43.17 3.78
C ASN A 876 -17.73 44.44 2.98
N ALA A 877 -16.64 44.39 2.23
CA ALA A 877 -16.29 45.42 1.23
C ALA A 877 -16.94 45.15 -0.14
N GLY A 878 -17.48 43.95 -0.34
CA GLY A 878 -18.13 43.48 -1.56
C GLY A 878 -19.65 43.42 -1.45
N THR A 879 -20.23 42.32 -1.97
CA THR A 879 -21.68 42.15 -2.08
C THR A 879 -22.15 40.82 -1.49
N ILE A 880 -23.30 40.83 -0.79
CA ILE A 880 -23.97 39.63 -0.28
C ILE A 880 -25.44 39.64 -0.71
N TYR A 881 -25.80 38.80 -1.66
CA TYR A 881 -27.13 38.81 -2.27
C TYR A 881 -27.86 37.48 -2.11
N GLY A 882 -29.04 37.54 -1.51
CA GLY A 882 -30.00 36.46 -1.62
C GLY A 882 -30.38 36.19 -3.08
N GLY A 883 -30.76 34.96 -3.39
CA GLY A 883 -31.35 34.64 -4.69
C GLY A 883 -32.68 35.40 -4.88
N GLY A 884 -32.96 35.86 -6.08
CA GLY A 884 -34.27 36.39 -6.43
C GLY A 884 -35.32 35.28 -6.44
N GLY A 885 -36.54 35.58 -6.00
CA GLY A 885 -37.67 34.65 -6.11
C GLY A 885 -38.11 34.48 -7.57
N GLY A 886 -38.56 33.29 -7.95
CA GLY A 886 -39.15 33.06 -9.27
C GLY A 886 -40.50 33.77 -9.40
N GLY A 887 -40.85 34.26 -10.57
CA GLY A 887 -42.19 34.80 -10.84
C GLY A 887 -43.25 33.72 -10.79
N GLY A 888 -44.46 34.05 -10.36
CA GLY A 888 -45.60 33.14 -10.41
C GLY A 888 -46.07 32.92 -11.85
N GLY A 889 -46.52 31.71 -12.19
CA GLY A 889 -47.13 31.45 -13.50
C GLY A 889 -48.46 32.18 -13.65
N GLY A 890 -48.78 32.65 -14.85
CA GLY A 890 -50.07 33.26 -15.15
C GLY A 890 -51.21 32.27 -14.97
N GLY A 891 -52.40 32.77 -14.61
CA GLY A 891 -53.63 31.98 -14.60
C GLY A 891 -54.03 31.54 -16.01
N ALA A 892 -55.02 30.68 -16.12
CA ALA A 892 -55.72 30.38 -17.37
C ALA A 892 -57.13 30.96 -17.37
N ASP A 893 -57.66 31.16 -18.57
CA ASP A 893 -59.01 31.65 -18.80
C ASP A 893 -59.75 30.82 -19.85
N PHE A 894 -61.07 30.72 -19.73
CA PHE A 894 -61.95 29.98 -20.63
C PHE A 894 -63.05 30.91 -21.16
N ASP A 895 -63.00 31.19 -22.46
CA ASP A 895 -63.97 32.04 -23.14
C ASP A 895 -65.16 31.20 -23.68
N GLN A 896 -66.37 31.77 -23.69
CA GLN A 896 -67.60 31.11 -24.17
C GLN A 896 -67.62 30.86 -25.70
N GLY A 897 -66.53 31.18 -26.40
CA GLY A 897 -66.35 31.02 -27.85
C GLY A 897 -65.38 29.90 -28.28
N LEU A 898 -65.30 28.77 -27.55
CA LEU A 898 -64.41 27.62 -27.84
C LEU A 898 -62.90 27.84 -27.57
N TYR A 899 -62.43 28.92 -26.95
CA TYR A 899 -60.99 29.13 -26.71
C TYR A 899 -60.59 29.04 -25.23
N SER A 900 -59.51 28.29 -24.95
CA SER A 900 -58.84 28.24 -23.64
C SER A 900 -57.49 28.95 -23.74
N HIS A 901 -57.37 30.08 -23.06
CA HIS A 901 -56.14 30.89 -23.00
C HIS A 901 -55.27 30.38 -21.86
N ALA A 902 -54.19 29.68 -22.19
CA ALA A 902 -53.28 29.18 -21.17
C ALA A 902 -52.35 30.29 -20.63
N GLY A 903 -51.95 30.16 -19.37
CA GLY A 903 -51.13 31.15 -18.70
C GLY A 903 -49.68 31.16 -19.19
N GLY A 904 -49.04 32.32 -19.16
CA GLY A 904 -47.61 32.45 -19.40
C GLY A 904 -46.80 31.88 -18.24
N GLY A 905 -45.64 31.30 -18.53
CA GLY A 905 -44.72 30.81 -17.49
C GLY A 905 -44.07 31.96 -16.72
N GLY A 906 -43.88 31.83 -15.41
CA GLY A 906 -43.20 32.84 -14.61
C GLY A 906 -41.73 33.01 -14.98
N GLY A 907 -41.17 34.19 -14.79
CA GLY A 907 -39.74 34.45 -15.04
C GLY A 907 -38.86 33.85 -13.94
N GLY A 908 -37.66 33.41 -14.29
CA GLY A 908 -36.70 32.87 -13.31
C GLY A 908 -36.05 33.97 -12.46
N GLY A 909 -35.85 33.75 -11.16
CA GLY A 909 -35.21 34.72 -10.27
C GLY A 909 -33.71 34.91 -10.54
N ALA A 910 -33.15 36.04 -10.10
CA ALA A 910 -31.72 36.32 -10.24
C ALA A 910 -30.86 35.45 -9.31
N GLY A 911 -29.67 35.04 -9.74
CA GLY A 911 -28.76 34.23 -8.91
C GLY A 911 -27.47 33.88 -9.62
N THR A 912 -26.46 33.44 -8.88
CA THR A 912 -25.20 32.92 -9.45
C THR A 912 -25.46 31.84 -10.48
N ASN A 913 -26.29 30.87 -10.10
CA ASN A 913 -27.10 30.11 -11.02
C ASN A 913 -28.49 30.75 -11.04
N PRO A 914 -28.95 31.35 -12.15
CA PRO A 914 -30.26 31.95 -12.21
C PRO A 914 -31.36 30.89 -12.18
N GLY A 915 -32.55 31.28 -11.74
CA GLY A 915 -33.74 30.46 -11.86
C GLY A 915 -34.08 30.25 -13.33
N THR A 916 -34.56 29.04 -13.67
CA THR A 916 -35.13 28.81 -15.00
C THR A 916 -36.49 29.51 -15.09
N GLY A 917 -36.88 29.94 -16.28
CA GLY A 917 -38.27 30.35 -16.51
C GLY A 917 -39.23 29.16 -16.37
N GLY A 918 -40.44 29.42 -15.92
CA GLY A 918 -41.51 28.43 -15.89
C GLY A 918 -41.99 28.09 -17.30
N ALA A 919 -42.45 26.85 -17.50
CA ALA A 919 -43.11 26.48 -18.74
C ALA A 919 -44.41 27.28 -18.92
N GLY A 920 -44.74 27.64 -20.16
CA GLY A 920 -46.05 28.17 -20.49
C GLY A 920 -47.11 27.07 -20.35
N GLY A 921 -48.32 27.45 -19.96
CA GLY A 921 -49.45 26.51 -19.91
C GLY A 921 -49.72 25.94 -21.31
N SER A 922 -49.86 24.62 -21.40
CA SER A 922 -50.16 23.92 -22.65
C SER A 922 -50.84 22.58 -22.35
N GLY A 923 -51.66 22.10 -23.28
CA GLY A 923 -52.40 20.85 -23.13
C GLY A 923 -53.67 20.83 -23.96
N THR A 924 -54.58 19.92 -23.64
CA THR A 924 -55.90 19.78 -24.28
C THR A 924 -57.00 20.12 -23.28
N VAL A 925 -58.00 20.88 -23.73
CA VAL A 925 -59.21 21.17 -22.96
C VAL A 925 -60.40 20.67 -23.78
N ALA A 926 -61.23 19.81 -23.19
CA ALA A 926 -62.34 19.17 -23.89
C ALA A 926 -63.34 20.23 -24.40
N GLY A 927 -63.58 20.24 -25.71
CA GLY A 927 -64.50 21.19 -26.35
C GLY A 927 -63.93 22.59 -26.57
N ALA A 928 -62.61 22.79 -26.48
CA ALA A 928 -61.96 24.08 -26.73
C ALA A 928 -60.63 23.96 -27.49
N VAL A 929 -60.33 24.98 -28.30
CA VAL A 929 -59.02 25.25 -28.89
C VAL A 929 -58.13 25.89 -27.83
N VAL A 930 -57.01 25.25 -27.50
CA VAL A 930 -56.05 25.76 -26.52
C VAL A 930 -55.05 26.68 -27.22
N VAL A 931 -54.96 27.92 -26.75
CA VAL A 931 -53.88 28.83 -27.13
C VAL A 931 -52.79 28.72 -26.05
N PRO A 932 -51.63 28.12 -26.35
CA PRO A 932 -50.59 27.90 -25.35
C PRO A 932 -49.97 29.22 -24.89
N GLY A 933 -49.58 29.29 -23.63
CA GLY A 933 -48.78 30.38 -23.09
C GLY A 933 -47.32 30.23 -23.49
N LEU A 934 -46.59 31.35 -23.53
CA LEU A 934 -45.15 31.33 -23.72
C LEU A 934 -44.42 30.99 -22.41
N PRO A 935 -43.28 30.29 -22.48
CA PRO A 935 -42.44 30.09 -21.31
C PRO A 935 -41.86 31.43 -20.81
N GLY A 936 -41.60 31.51 -19.51
CA GLY A 936 -40.84 32.62 -18.93
C GLY A 936 -39.38 32.57 -19.35
N SER A 937 -38.71 33.72 -19.33
CA SER A 937 -37.26 33.80 -19.51
C SER A 937 -36.54 33.37 -18.22
N ALA A 938 -35.35 32.77 -18.37
CA ALA A 938 -34.46 32.55 -17.23
C ALA A 938 -33.97 33.89 -16.65
N GLY A 939 -33.62 33.89 -15.37
CA GLY A 939 -32.94 35.03 -14.76
C GLY A 939 -31.51 35.19 -15.28
N THR A 940 -30.84 36.23 -14.79
CA THR A 940 -29.40 36.41 -14.92
C THR A 940 -28.76 36.48 -13.53
N ALA A 941 -27.44 36.67 -13.46
CA ALA A 941 -26.79 36.94 -12.18
C ALA A 941 -27.32 38.20 -11.47
N ASN A 942 -27.85 39.18 -12.22
CA ASN A 942 -28.15 40.52 -11.70
C ASN A 942 -29.61 40.96 -11.87
N ALA A 943 -30.43 40.21 -12.60
CA ALA A 943 -31.82 40.56 -12.87
C ALA A 943 -32.66 39.30 -12.99
N GLY A 944 -33.93 39.38 -12.56
CA GLY A 944 -34.89 38.32 -12.81
C GLY A 944 -35.30 38.28 -14.28
N GLY A 945 -35.70 37.10 -14.75
CA GLY A 945 -36.20 36.87 -16.09
C GLY A 945 -37.59 37.45 -16.26
N GLN A 946 -37.92 37.83 -17.49
CA GLN A 946 -39.28 38.28 -17.81
C GLN A 946 -40.27 37.11 -17.78
N GLY A 947 -41.48 37.35 -17.30
CA GLY A 947 -42.57 36.39 -17.39
C GLY A 947 -43.02 36.19 -18.84
N GLY A 948 -43.43 34.97 -19.17
CA GLY A 948 -43.96 34.62 -20.47
C GLY A 948 -45.32 35.26 -20.69
N GLN A 949 -45.62 35.61 -21.94
CA GLN A 949 -46.96 36.08 -22.30
C GLN A 949 -47.96 34.92 -22.26
N GLY A 950 -49.21 35.21 -21.89
CA GLY A 950 -50.32 34.28 -21.99
C GLY A 950 -50.73 33.96 -23.43
N GLY A 951 -51.45 32.86 -23.63
CA GLY A 951 -52.01 32.50 -24.93
C GLY A 951 -53.11 33.48 -25.35
N GLY A 952 -52.97 34.12 -26.52
CA GLY A 952 -53.97 35.05 -27.07
C GLY A 952 -53.53 36.52 -27.17
N SER A 953 -52.23 36.80 -27.14
CA SER A 953 -51.62 38.15 -27.19
C SER A 953 -51.86 38.99 -28.46
N GLY A 954 -52.86 38.64 -29.28
CA GLY A 954 -53.36 39.43 -30.43
C GLY A 954 -54.77 40.05 -30.23
N HIS A 955 -55.43 39.82 -29.10
CA HIS A 955 -56.71 40.46 -28.79
C HIS A 955 -56.48 41.94 -28.41
N PRO A 956 -57.29 42.92 -28.88
CA PRO A 956 -57.06 44.37 -28.76
C PRO A 956 -57.01 44.93 -27.32
N SER A 957 -57.02 44.06 -26.32
CA SER A 957 -57.24 44.41 -24.92
C SER A 957 -56.04 44.07 -24.00
N GLY A 958 -54.93 43.48 -24.50
CA GLY A 958 -53.65 43.32 -23.76
C GLY A 958 -53.55 42.22 -22.68
N ALA A 959 -52.46 41.44 -22.71
CA ALA A 959 -51.87 40.64 -21.61
C ALA A 959 -52.80 39.88 -20.63
N TYR A 960 -53.68 39.00 -21.11
CA TYR A 960 -54.74 38.38 -20.30
C TYR A 960 -54.33 37.37 -19.22
N THR A 961 -53.09 36.86 -19.24
CA THR A 961 -52.64 35.78 -18.35
C THR A 961 -51.11 35.70 -18.26
N ALA A 962 -50.40 36.84 -18.23
CA ALA A 962 -48.93 36.83 -18.23
C ALA A 962 -48.35 36.22 -16.94
N GLY A 963 -47.23 35.51 -17.08
CA GLY A 963 -46.40 35.12 -15.93
C GLY A 963 -45.80 36.36 -15.26
N GLY A 964 -45.60 36.30 -13.96
CA GLY A 964 -44.88 37.33 -13.21
C GLY A 964 -43.40 37.33 -13.56
N ASN A 965 -42.73 38.49 -13.52
CA ASN A 965 -41.28 38.56 -13.66
C ASN A 965 -40.57 37.93 -12.45
N GLY A 966 -39.41 37.33 -12.68
CA GLY A 966 -38.52 36.92 -11.59
C GLY A 966 -38.00 38.13 -10.80
N GLY A 967 -37.72 37.93 -9.53
CA GLY A 967 -37.10 38.94 -8.68
C GLY A 967 -35.63 39.16 -9.03
N GLY A 968 -35.16 40.41 -8.89
CA GLY A 968 -33.73 40.73 -8.83
C GLY A 968 -33.05 40.13 -7.59
N PRO A 969 -31.74 40.33 -7.40
CA PRO A 969 -31.02 39.81 -6.23
C PRO A 969 -31.68 40.28 -4.92
N GLY A 970 -32.05 39.33 -4.07
CA GLY A 970 -32.74 39.59 -2.80
C GLY A 970 -34.18 40.08 -2.90
N GLN A 971 -34.81 40.04 -4.08
CA GLN A 971 -36.18 40.51 -4.30
C GLN A 971 -37.15 39.35 -4.55
N ALA A 972 -38.41 39.53 -4.12
CA ALA A 972 -39.47 38.57 -4.41
C ALA A 972 -39.76 38.54 -5.92
N GLY A 973 -40.20 37.39 -6.43
CA GLY A 973 -40.82 37.32 -7.75
C GLY A 973 -42.16 38.06 -7.77
N GLN A 974 -42.57 38.54 -8.93
CA GLN A 974 -43.91 39.08 -9.11
C GLN A 974 -44.94 37.95 -9.20
N ASN A 975 -46.15 38.20 -8.72
CA ASN A 975 -47.26 37.28 -8.92
C ASN A 975 -47.61 37.18 -10.41
N GLY A 976 -48.05 36.00 -10.85
CA GLY A 976 -48.65 35.86 -12.17
C GLY A 976 -50.00 36.58 -12.22
N GLN A 977 -50.36 37.11 -13.38
CA GLN A 977 -51.67 37.73 -13.55
C GLN A 977 -52.79 36.67 -13.49
N PRO A 978 -53.92 36.94 -12.83
CA PRO A 978 -55.10 36.10 -12.93
C PRO A 978 -55.65 36.14 -14.36
N GLY A 979 -56.48 35.16 -14.75
CA GLY A 979 -57.34 35.33 -15.92
C GLY A 979 -58.38 36.42 -15.64
N GLU A 980 -58.61 37.35 -16.57
CA GLU A 980 -59.49 38.52 -16.32
C GLU A 980 -60.69 38.65 -17.27
N SER A 981 -60.95 37.75 -18.23
CA SER A 981 -61.96 38.04 -19.26
C SER A 981 -62.93 36.91 -19.69
N GLY A 982 -62.92 35.73 -19.07
CA GLY A 982 -63.89 34.66 -19.29
C GLY A 982 -64.78 34.38 -18.08
N LYS A 983 -65.81 33.52 -18.27
CA LYS A 983 -66.79 33.18 -17.22
C LYS A 983 -66.17 32.39 -16.04
N PHE A 984 -64.98 31.81 -16.23
CA PHE A 984 -64.31 30.95 -15.25
C PHE A 984 -62.78 31.21 -15.17
N PRO A 985 -62.35 32.38 -14.66
CA PRO A 985 -60.92 32.68 -14.53
C PRO A 985 -60.27 31.84 -13.43
N THR A 986 -59.01 31.46 -13.64
CA THR A 986 -58.19 30.84 -12.59
C THR A 986 -57.15 31.83 -12.05
N PRO A 987 -56.79 31.75 -10.75
CA PRO A 987 -55.78 32.63 -10.18
C PRO A 987 -54.38 32.41 -10.80
N GLY A 988 -53.59 33.47 -10.84
CA GLY A 988 -52.16 33.38 -11.08
C GLY A 988 -51.44 32.78 -9.86
N GLY A 989 -50.26 32.22 -10.10
CA GLY A 989 -49.37 31.75 -9.05
C GLY A 989 -48.77 32.91 -8.27
N THR A 990 -48.46 32.68 -6.99
CA THR A 990 -47.72 33.65 -6.18
C THR A 990 -46.25 33.69 -6.61
N GLY A 991 -45.63 34.87 -6.55
CA GLY A 991 -44.20 35.03 -6.71
C GLY A 991 -43.44 34.36 -5.56
N GLY A 992 -42.32 33.74 -5.90
CA GLY A 992 -41.42 33.13 -4.92
C GLY A 992 -40.83 34.19 -3.99
N GLN A 993 -40.63 33.81 -2.74
CA GLN A 993 -39.98 34.66 -1.76
C GLN A 993 -38.50 34.88 -2.13
N PRO A 994 -37.89 36.02 -1.76
CA PRO A 994 -36.46 36.22 -1.92
C PRO A 994 -35.68 35.27 -1.00
N GLY A 995 -34.51 34.85 -1.44
CA GLY A 995 -33.53 34.21 -0.59
C GLY A 995 -32.91 35.20 0.40
N ALA A 996 -32.55 34.73 1.59
CA ALA A 996 -31.90 35.57 2.59
C ALA A 996 -30.47 35.97 2.14
N ALA A 997 -30.10 37.23 2.36
CA ALA A 997 -28.72 37.70 2.23
C ALA A 997 -27.87 37.11 3.36
N ILE A 998 -28.36 37.20 4.60
CA ILE A 998 -27.74 36.60 5.77
C ILE A 998 -28.80 35.82 6.54
N ASP A 999 -28.54 34.55 6.79
CA ASP A 999 -29.32 33.70 7.69
C ASP A 999 -28.46 33.42 8.93
N GLY A 1000 -28.84 34.02 10.06
CA GLY A 1000 -28.06 34.08 11.31
C GLY A 1000 -27.47 35.46 11.59
N VAL A 1001 -28.12 36.56 11.19
CA VAL A 1001 -27.56 37.92 11.34
C VAL A 1001 -27.26 38.31 12.79
N SER A 1002 -27.99 37.76 13.77
CA SER A 1002 -27.72 37.95 15.21
C SER A 1002 -26.37 37.39 15.66
N PHE A 1003 -25.77 36.49 14.89
CA PHE A 1003 -24.43 35.96 15.12
C PHE A 1003 -23.35 36.79 14.40
N CYS A 1004 -23.71 37.81 13.63
CA CYS A 1004 -22.75 38.61 12.88
C CYS A 1004 -22.47 39.94 13.60
N THR A 1005 -21.20 40.17 13.95
CA THR A 1005 -20.68 41.51 14.26
C THR A 1005 -20.19 42.15 12.97
N ILE A 1006 -21.01 43.01 12.37
CA ILE A 1006 -20.71 43.64 11.07
C ILE A 1006 -19.88 44.90 11.30
N THR A 1007 -18.61 44.86 10.92
CA THR A 1007 -17.66 45.98 11.06
C THR A 1007 -17.57 46.81 9.77
N VAL A 1008 -17.77 46.18 8.61
CA VAL A 1008 -17.92 46.86 7.33
C VAL A 1008 -19.21 46.37 6.67
N PRO A 1009 -20.23 47.23 6.47
CA PRO A 1009 -21.54 46.77 6.04
C PRO A 1009 -21.59 46.31 4.57
N GLY A 1010 -20.93 47.04 3.66
CA GLY A 1010 -20.98 46.80 2.21
C GLY A 1010 -22.40 46.75 1.64
N THR A 1011 -22.54 46.20 0.44
CA THR A 1011 -23.86 46.05 -0.19
C THR A 1011 -24.46 44.69 0.17
N ARG A 1012 -25.68 44.68 0.69
CA ARG A 1012 -26.45 43.47 1.01
C ARG A 1012 -27.86 43.57 0.44
N ALA A 1013 -28.35 42.52 -0.21
CA ALA A 1013 -29.67 42.51 -0.84
C ALA A 1013 -30.41 41.21 -0.54
N GLY A 1014 -31.54 41.31 0.15
CA GLY A 1014 -32.38 40.19 0.60
C GLY A 1014 -32.67 40.26 2.09
N PRO A 1015 -33.59 39.43 2.60
CA PRO A 1015 -33.88 39.34 4.03
C PRO A 1015 -32.64 39.00 4.85
N GLU A 1016 -32.55 39.59 6.04
CA GLU A 1016 -31.62 39.19 7.10
C GLU A 1016 -32.44 38.51 8.20
N ILE A 1017 -32.22 37.22 8.41
CA ILE A 1017 -33.05 36.36 9.29
C ILE A 1017 -32.19 35.65 10.33
N ASN A 1018 -32.81 34.92 11.26
CA ASN A 1018 -32.16 34.11 12.29
C ASN A 1018 -32.76 32.71 12.39
#